data_AF-A0A2N5YX34-F1
#
_entry.id   AF-A0A2N5YX34-F1
#
_cell.length_a   1.000
_cell.length_b   1.000
_cell.length_c   1.000
_cell.angle_alpha   90.00
_cell.angle_beta   90.00
_cell.angle_gamma   90.00
#
_symmetry.space_group_name_H-M   'P 1'
#
loop_
_entity.id
_entity.type
_entity.pdbx_description
1 polymer ?
#
loop_
_entity_poly.entity_id
_entity_poly.type
_entity_poly.pdbx_seq_one_letter_code
_entity_poly.pdbx_strand_id
1 'polypeptide(L)'
;MECVDITQPDELLVTISPNIAICEGTPSAIQAQAMGGTPAYTYMWRQDDEDFSIAGPTLNVTLDTTTTFDVYVIDANLCESNMETTIVTVSPEIVIDSIILEHNRCYHSCDGSAEIVMHGGIAPLQYSWGSDNHIYDGLCADIYTVTVTDILGCQESEMFIITEPDELIYTRNTEAASCFGYDDGEATIFVQGGITPYTYLWPNGHDTETMLNYAGNYTVTVLDDHECRITGDFIIEEPEAIYVLPIGNRTLCQGQMATLTTQATGGTPYYDFHWTGTDNTEYHSNQYEVSPEETTTYTLVVTDSHGCSSTPINSVVTVHPDLEILSVTTSNDTVCPGDPAIVHVDVEGGNGGPYFMTLQDGTVVPSPFTVYPDTTTLYYITLEDMCGTPSVVDSVLINVRSVPGNVFTADDVNGCPPFVAHFNETTPDMGQTYLWRFGDDGYSTDKNPYHIYEEPGIYTVFLEVMNDFGCVSTRTVENMIQVYQGPTSLFEASPEIVSMLDSEVEFINHSVDADSYYWFFGDGDSSLFVNPRHKYTTIGEYEVILVAETAQNCRDTTTRTIVVQNEFAFYMPTSFTPNGDGMNDCFRPCGNGIDKNTYKLVVYDRWGNLVFDTERFDPDAPCDACTNGAWDGTDNGSRVKGDEILPNGLYHWFCEFHDWNGTLYQEQGTVTLIR
;
A
#
# COMPACT_ATOMS: atom_id res chain seq x y z
N MET A 1 54.54 -113.57 -147.85
CA MET A 1 55.53 -112.98 -146.95
C MET A 1 54.73 -112.01 -146.09
N GLU A 2 54.34 -112.42 -144.89
CA GLU A 2 53.51 -111.61 -143.99
C GLU A 2 54.29 -110.36 -143.54
N CYS A 3 53.63 -109.19 -143.57
CA CYS A 3 54.14 -107.96 -142.98
C CYS A 3 53.74 -107.92 -141.50
N VAL A 4 54.71 -107.59 -140.64
CA VAL A 4 54.48 -107.28 -139.22
C VAL A 4 54.57 -105.77 -139.08
N ASP A 5 53.50 -105.13 -138.62
CA ASP A 5 53.49 -103.73 -138.19
C ASP A 5 54.00 -103.61 -136.76
N ILE A 6 54.82 -102.60 -136.47
CA ILE A 6 55.30 -102.23 -135.13
C ILE A 6 54.80 -100.80 -134.84
N THR A 7 54.13 -100.58 -133.71
CA THR A 7 53.67 -99.26 -133.21
C THR A 7 54.47 -98.84 -131.96
N GLN A 8 54.89 -97.56 -131.87
CA GLN A 8 55.61 -96.97 -130.72
C GLN A 8 54.61 -96.41 -129.66
N PRO A 9 54.89 -96.50 -128.33
CA PRO A 9 54.03 -95.91 -127.29
C PRO A 9 54.06 -94.37 -127.21
N ASP A 10 53.06 -93.78 -126.54
CA ASP A 10 52.91 -92.33 -126.28
C ASP A 10 54.05 -91.78 -125.39
N GLU A 11 54.34 -90.47 -125.48
CA GLU A 11 55.38 -89.78 -124.70
C GLU A 11 55.09 -89.81 -123.19
N LEU A 12 56.12 -90.04 -122.38
CA LEU A 12 56.03 -90.12 -120.92
C LEU A 12 56.20 -88.72 -120.28
N LEU A 13 55.22 -88.32 -119.46
CA LEU A 13 55.21 -87.04 -118.72
C LEU A 13 54.90 -87.25 -117.23
N VAL A 14 55.29 -86.29 -116.39
CA VAL A 14 54.91 -86.23 -114.96
C VAL A 14 54.40 -84.84 -114.60
N THR A 15 53.45 -84.77 -113.66
CA THR A 15 52.99 -83.52 -113.02
C THR A 15 53.03 -83.67 -111.50
N ILE A 16 53.40 -82.60 -110.78
CA ILE A 16 53.45 -82.56 -109.31
C ILE A 16 52.45 -81.55 -108.73
N SER A 17 51.76 -81.92 -107.65
CA SER A 17 50.78 -81.07 -106.96
C SER A 17 50.61 -81.48 -105.50
N PRO A 18 50.23 -80.57 -104.58
CA PRO A 18 50.20 -79.10 -104.72
C PRO A 18 51.51 -78.43 -104.24
N ASN A 19 51.66 -77.11 -104.46
CA ASN A 19 52.52 -76.28 -103.61
C ASN A 19 51.81 -76.13 -102.25
N ILE A 20 52.51 -76.38 -101.14
CA ILE A 20 51.93 -76.36 -99.79
C ILE A 20 52.78 -75.48 -98.86
N ALA A 21 52.12 -74.73 -97.99
CA ALA A 21 52.75 -74.01 -96.88
C ALA A 21 52.36 -74.69 -95.57
N ILE A 22 53.34 -74.96 -94.71
CA ILE A 22 53.21 -75.85 -93.56
C ILE A 22 53.90 -75.23 -92.34
N CYS A 23 53.53 -75.66 -91.13
CA CYS A 23 54.32 -75.36 -89.94
C CYS A 23 55.53 -76.30 -89.88
N GLU A 24 56.59 -75.86 -89.21
CA GLU A 24 57.77 -76.69 -88.97
C GLU A 24 57.39 -78.06 -88.41
N GLY A 25 58.00 -79.12 -88.95
CA GLY A 25 57.77 -80.49 -88.51
C GLY A 25 56.38 -81.07 -88.82
N THR A 26 55.49 -80.37 -89.52
CA THR A 26 54.16 -80.91 -89.84
C THR A 26 54.21 -81.91 -91.01
N PRO A 27 53.79 -83.18 -90.81
CA PRO A 27 53.78 -84.16 -91.89
C PRO A 27 52.81 -83.74 -92.99
N SER A 28 53.34 -83.62 -94.21
CA SER A 28 52.61 -83.24 -95.41
C SER A 28 52.91 -84.22 -96.54
N ALA A 29 52.10 -84.23 -97.59
CA ALA A 29 52.31 -85.11 -98.73
C ALA A 29 52.21 -84.33 -100.03
N ILE A 30 53.22 -84.50 -100.88
CA ILE A 30 53.22 -84.04 -102.27
C ILE A 30 53.02 -85.23 -103.20
N GLN A 31 52.24 -85.05 -104.27
CA GLN A 31 51.87 -86.14 -105.17
C GLN A 31 52.33 -85.84 -106.59
N ALA A 32 52.95 -86.84 -107.22
CA ALA A 32 53.29 -86.85 -108.63
C ALA A 32 52.43 -87.87 -109.38
N GLN A 33 52.01 -87.49 -110.58
CA GLN A 33 51.20 -88.33 -111.46
C GLN A 33 51.90 -88.48 -112.82
N ALA A 34 52.21 -89.71 -113.21
CA ALA A 34 52.76 -90.03 -114.53
C ALA A 34 51.65 -90.27 -115.58
N MET A 35 51.90 -89.86 -116.83
CA MET A 35 51.00 -90.02 -117.98
C MET A 35 51.79 -90.43 -119.23
N GLY A 36 51.24 -91.32 -120.06
CA GLY A 36 51.92 -91.84 -121.27
C GLY A 36 53.04 -92.86 -120.98
N GLY A 37 53.80 -93.29 -121.99
CA GLY A 37 54.81 -94.36 -121.85
C GLY A 37 54.23 -95.76 -121.60
N THR A 38 55.09 -96.70 -121.17
CA THR A 38 54.73 -98.10 -120.92
C THR A 38 54.76 -98.43 -119.42
N PRO A 39 53.61 -98.75 -118.78
CA PRO A 39 53.58 -99.17 -117.37
C PRO A 39 54.41 -100.45 -117.13
N ALA A 40 55.03 -100.67 -115.96
CA ALA A 40 54.98 -99.89 -114.73
C ALA A 40 55.97 -98.70 -114.68
N TYR A 41 55.65 -97.67 -113.89
CA TYR A 41 56.44 -96.45 -113.73
C TYR A 41 57.27 -96.47 -112.44
N THR A 42 58.47 -95.91 -112.52
CA THR A 42 59.38 -95.68 -111.38
C THR A 42 59.52 -94.17 -111.18
N TYR A 43 59.07 -93.65 -110.04
CA TYR A 43 59.16 -92.22 -109.73
C TYR A 43 60.50 -91.93 -109.05
N MET A 44 61.26 -91.03 -109.67
CA MET A 44 62.56 -90.54 -109.21
C MET A 44 62.36 -89.16 -108.60
N TRP A 45 62.49 -89.08 -107.27
CA TRP A 45 62.31 -87.86 -106.50
C TRP A 45 63.65 -87.32 -106.04
N ARG A 46 63.81 -86.01 -106.09
CA ARG A 46 64.96 -85.28 -105.55
C ARG A 46 64.46 -84.19 -104.61
N GLN A 47 65.11 -84.09 -103.47
CA GLN A 47 64.95 -82.98 -102.52
C GLN A 47 66.09 -81.98 -102.74
N ASP A 48 65.76 -80.72 -102.98
CA ASP A 48 66.69 -79.66 -103.36
C ASP A 48 67.72 -80.14 -104.42
N ASP A 49 69.01 -80.04 -104.11
CA ASP A 49 70.11 -80.45 -104.97
C ASP A 49 70.68 -81.84 -104.62
N GLU A 50 69.96 -82.66 -103.83
CA GLU A 50 70.40 -84.02 -103.48
C GLU A 50 70.29 -85.01 -104.65
N ASP A 51 70.76 -86.25 -104.45
CA ASP A 51 70.65 -87.31 -105.44
C ASP A 51 69.20 -87.81 -105.57
N PHE A 52 68.80 -88.20 -106.79
CA PHE A 52 67.48 -88.77 -107.02
C PHE A 52 67.34 -90.15 -106.36
N SER A 53 66.21 -90.35 -105.68
CA SER A 53 65.84 -91.60 -105.03
C SER A 53 64.50 -92.11 -105.54
N ILE A 54 64.33 -93.44 -105.53
CA ILE A 54 63.08 -94.07 -105.96
C ILE A 54 62.07 -93.98 -104.81
N ALA A 55 60.92 -93.34 -105.07
CA ALA A 55 59.78 -93.35 -104.16
C ALA A 55 58.48 -93.66 -104.92
N GLY A 56 57.37 -93.76 -104.18
CA GLY A 56 56.04 -93.91 -104.79
C GLY A 56 55.56 -92.62 -105.48
N PRO A 57 54.35 -92.64 -106.06
CA PRO A 57 53.72 -91.43 -106.61
C PRO A 57 53.40 -90.38 -105.53
N THR A 58 53.33 -90.78 -104.26
CA THR A 58 53.16 -89.86 -103.11
C THR A 58 54.44 -89.82 -102.31
N LEU A 59 55.01 -88.63 -102.11
CA LEU A 59 56.12 -88.39 -101.21
C LEU A 59 55.61 -87.69 -99.94
N ASN A 60 55.75 -88.37 -98.80
CA ASN A 60 55.48 -87.77 -97.50
C ASN A 60 56.72 -87.00 -97.05
N VAL A 61 56.54 -85.73 -96.70
CA VAL A 61 57.59 -84.80 -96.31
C VAL A 61 57.29 -84.25 -94.91
N THR A 62 58.33 -84.15 -94.10
CA THR A 62 58.31 -83.44 -92.83
C THR A 62 59.51 -82.51 -92.88
N LEU A 63 59.26 -81.21 -92.88
CA LEU A 63 60.29 -80.22 -93.18
C LEU A 63 60.33 -79.14 -92.11
N ASP A 64 61.56 -78.75 -91.77
CA ASP A 64 61.86 -77.68 -90.83
C ASP A 64 62.31 -76.40 -91.55
N THR A 65 62.57 -76.49 -92.86
CA THR A 65 62.91 -75.34 -93.70
C THR A 65 62.17 -75.41 -95.02
N THR A 66 62.04 -74.25 -95.68
CA THR A 66 61.46 -74.19 -97.01
C THR A 66 62.34 -74.96 -98.00
N THR A 67 61.78 -75.98 -98.62
CA THR A 67 62.51 -76.96 -99.42
C THR A 67 61.82 -77.15 -100.77
N THR A 68 62.63 -77.36 -101.80
CA THR A 68 62.20 -77.59 -103.17
C THR A 68 62.26 -79.09 -103.48
N PHE A 69 61.30 -79.63 -104.23
CA PHE A 69 61.33 -81.02 -104.69
C PHE A 69 61.19 -81.10 -106.19
N ASP A 70 62.04 -81.92 -106.81
CA ASP A 70 61.98 -82.27 -108.22
C ASP A 70 61.55 -83.72 -108.39
N VAL A 71 60.78 -84.00 -109.45
CA VAL A 71 60.37 -85.37 -109.80
C VAL A 71 60.46 -85.60 -111.31
N TYR A 72 60.97 -86.76 -111.69
CA TYR A 72 60.80 -87.34 -113.02
C TYR A 72 60.46 -88.84 -112.91
N VAL A 73 60.03 -89.45 -114.00
CA VAL A 73 59.52 -90.82 -114.01
C VAL A 73 60.21 -91.63 -115.11
N ILE A 74 60.49 -92.90 -114.83
CA ILE A 74 61.03 -93.87 -115.79
C ILE A 74 59.99 -94.96 -116.06
N ASP A 75 59.69 -95.24 -117.33
CA ASP A 75 58.75 -96.32 -117.71
C ASP A 75 59.42 -97.71 -117.78
N ALA A 76 58.63 -98.76 -118.03
CA ALA A 76 59.13 -100.14 -118.09
C ALA A 76 60.12 -100.41 -119.25
N ASN A 77 60.17 -99.52 -120.24
CA ASN A 77 61.10 -99.57 -121.37
C ASN A 77 62.32 -98.66 -121.17
N LEU A 78 62.49 -98.09 -119.97
CA LEU A 78 63.59 -97.20 -119.59
C LEU A 78 63.57 -95.83 -120.27
N CYS A 79 62.40 -95.34 -120.68
CA CYS A 79 62.23 -93.95 -121.13
C CYS A 79 62.03 -93.02 -119.92
N GLU A 80 62.69 -91.87 -119.89
CA GLU A 80 62.57 -90.85 -118.84
C GLU A 80 61.60 -89.72 -119.24
N SER A 81 60.84 -89.20 -118.28
CA SER A 81 59.89 -88.08 -118.47
C SER A 81 60.55 -86.70 -118.38
N ASN A 82 59.75 -85.63 -118.54
CA ASN A 82 60.12 -84.30 -118.08
C ASN A 82 60.35 -84.28 -116.55
N MET A 83 61.08 -83.26 -116.08
CA MET A 83 61.26 -82.97 -114.65
C MET A 83 60.28 -81.86 -114.24
N GLU A 84 59.63 -82.03 -113.10
CA GLU A 84 58.71 -81.05 -112.49
C GLU A 84 59.16 -80.67 -111.08
N THR A 85 58.89 -79.43 -110.68
CA THR A 85 59.37 -78.85 -109.41
C THR A 85 58.21 -78.30 -108.57
N THR A 86 58.20 -78.55 -107.25
CA THR A 86 57.29 -77.93 -106.27
C THR A 86 58.06 -77.36 -105.09
N ILE A 87 57.52 -76.36 -104.39
CA ILE A 87 58.13 -75.80 -103.18
C ILE A 87 57.18 -76.03 -102.00
N VAL A 88 57.74 -76.54 -100.91
CA VAL A 88 57.07 -76.62 -99.62
C VAL A 88 57.60 -75.49 -98.74
N THR A 89 56.76 -74.49 -98.46
CA THR A 89 57.15 -73.32 -97.65
C THR A 89 56.89 -73.62 -96.16
N VAL A 90 57.87 -73.35 -95.31
CA VAL A 90 57.74 -73.50 -93.85
C VAL A 90 57.61 -72.12 -93.20
N SER A 91 56.62 -71.93 -92.32
CA SER A 91 56.47 -70.68 -91.56
C SER A 91 57.66 -70.43 -90.64
N PRO A 92 58.20 -69.20 -90.54
CA PRO A 92 59.21 -68.88 -89.52
C PRO A 92 58.66 -69.17 -88.12
N GLU A 93 59.46 -69.77 -87.24
CA GLU A 93 59.10 -70.04 -85.84
C GLU A 93 58.63 -68.75 -85.15
N ILE A 94 57.49 -68.83 -84.47
CA ILE A 94 56.95 -67.72 -83.67
C ILE A 94 57.69 -67.70 -82.34
N VAL A 95 58.34 -66.59 -82.00
CA VAL A 95 59.07 -66.41 -80.73
C VAL A 95 58.53 -65.19 -80.00
N ILE A 96 58.07 -65.39 -78.76
CA ILE A 96 57.72 -64.30 -77.84
C ILE A 96 59.01 -63.88 -77.11
N ASP A 97 59.47 -62.64 -77.36
CA ASP A 97 60.71 -62.12 -76.79
C ASP A 97 60.52 -61.65 -75.35
N SER A 98 59.40 -60.99 -75.07
CA SER A 98 59.04 -60.51 -73.74
C SER A 98 57.58 -60.09 -73.66
N ILE A 99 57.06 -60.05 -72.44
CA ILE A 99 55.74 -59.48 -72.12
C ILE A 99 55.95 -58.32 -71.14
N ILE A 100 55.54 -57.11 -71.53
CA ILE A 100 55.59 -55.92 -70.68
C ILE A 100 54.27 -55.89 -69.90
N LEU A 101 54.36 -55.84 -68.56
CA LEU A 101 53.20 -55.92 -67.67
C LEU A 101 53.02 -54.62 -66.87
N GLU A 102 51.78 -54.14 -66.80
CA GLU A 102 51.33 -53.20 -65.77
C GLU A 102 50.39 -53.94 -64.82
N HIS A 103 50.72 -53.95 -63.53
CA HIS A 103 49.91 -54.61 -62.50
C HIS A 103 48.75 -53.72 -62.04
N ASN A 104 47.78 -54.35 -61.37
CA ASN A 104 46.62 -53.65 -60.82
C ASN A 104 47.02 -52.62 -59.77
N ARG A 105 46.39 -51.45 -59.79
CA ARG A 105 46.70 -50.36 -58.85
C ARG A 105 46.12 -50.60 -57.47
N CYS A 106 44.92 -51.16 -57.40
CA CYS A 106 44.20 -51.45 -56.15
C CYS A 106 43.78 -52.91 -56.05
N TYR A 107 43.54 -53.38 -54.83
CA TYR A 107 42.89 -54.67 -54.59
C TYR A 107 41.55 -54.74 -55.35
N HIS A 108 41.36 -55.79 -56.16
CA HIS A 108 40.24 -56.02 -57.07
C HIS A 108 40.02 -54.94 -58.15
N SER A 109 41.00 -54.08 -58.41
CA SER A 109 40.98 -53.32 -59.67
C SER A 109 41.26 -54.27 -60.83
N CYS A 110 40.82 -53.92 -62.03
CA CYS A 110 41.14 -54.66 -63.25
C CYS A 110 41.72 -53.68 -64.27
N ASP A 111 42.69 -52.88 -63.83
CA ASP A 111 43.34 -51.85 -64.63
C ASP A 111 44.75 -52.24 -65.10
N GLY A 112 45.16 -53.50 -64.86
CA GLY A 112 46.40 -54.05 -65.40
C GLY A 112 46.37 -54.20 -66.92
N SER A 113 47.56 -54.27 -67.52
CA SER A 113 47.77 -54.41 -68.96
C SER A 113 48.95 -55.34 -69.28
N ALA A 114 48.92 -55.94 -70.47
CA ALA A 114 50.02 -56.75 -71.00
C ALA A 114 50.27 -56.41 -72.48
N GLU A 115 51.54 -56.19 -72.84
CA GLU A 115 52.00 -55.97 -74.21
C GLU A 115 53.00 -57.06 -74.62
N ILE A 116 52.73 -57.76 -75.72
CA ILE A 116 53.62 -58.77 -76.30
C ILE A 116 54.61 -58.11 -77.26
N VAL A 117 55.88 -58.42 -77.05
CA VAL A 117 56.97 -58.18 -78.00
C VAL A 117 57.41 -59.52 -78.57
N MET A 118 57.35 -59.68 -79.90
CA MET A 118 57.57 -60.97 -80.55
C MET A 118 58.10 -60.83 -81.99
N HIS A 119 58.63 -61.91 -82.55
CA HIS A 119 58.99 -62.02 -83.97
C HIS A 119 58.67 -63.41 -84.55
N GLY A 120 58.71 -63.55 -85.88
CA GLY A 120 58.37 -64.81 -86.58
C GLY A 120 56.90 -64.94 -86.98
N GLY A 121 56.52 -66.10 -87.51
CA GLY A 121 55.21 -66.39 -88.08
C GLY A 121 54.90 -65.65 -89.39
N ILE A 122 53.78 -66.02 -90.02
CA ILE A 122 53.27 -65.34 -91.23
C ILE A 122 51.99 -64.56 -90.93
N ALA A 123 52.03 -63.26 -91.18
CA ALA A 123 50.89 -62.37 -90.95
C ALA A 123 49.66 -62.71 -91.83
N PRO A 124 48.42 -62.41 -91.37
CA PRO A 124 48.09 -61.78 -90.09
C PRO A 124 48.22 -62.73 -88.88
N LEU A 125 48.75 -62.22 -87.77
CA LEU A 125 48.84 -62.93 -86.49
C LEU A 125 47.54 -62.71 -85.68
N GLN A 126 47.12 -63.72 -84.92
CA GLN A 126 45.96 -63.70 -84.03
C GLN A 126 46.37 -64.00 -82.59
N TYR A 127 45.77 -63.32 -81.62
CA TYR A 127 46.07 -63.50 -80.19
C TYR A 127 44.86 -64.10 -79.47
N SER A 128 45.07 -65.15 -78.66
CA SER A 128 43.97 -65.89 -78.01
C SER A 128 43.26 -65.14 -76.87
N TRP A 129 43.80 -64.02 -76.41
CA TRP A 129 43.32 -63.29 -75.24
C TRP A 129 42.20 -62.28 -75.52
N GLY A 130 41.56 -62.35 -76.68
CA GLY A 130 40.34 -61.59 -76.98
C GLY A 130 40.54 -60.18 -77.57
N SER A 131 41.79 -59.80 -77.87
CA SER A 131 42.17 -58.59 -78.60
C SER A 131 42.84 -58.98 -79.91
N ASP A 132 42.51 -58.30 -81.01
CA ASP A 132 43.24 -58.42 -82.30
C ASP A 132 44.59 -57.67 -82.25
N ASN A 133 44.96 -57.12 -81.09
CA ASN A 133 46.18 -56.35 -80.87
C ASN A 133 47.17 -57.10 -79.95
N HIS A 134 48.44 -56.77 -80.10
CA HIS A 134 49.53 -57.21 -79.23
C HIS A 134 49.50 -56.59 -77.81
N ILE A 135 48.50 -55.73 -77.52
CA ILE A 135 48.24 -55.13 -76.21
C ILE A 135 46.85 -55.57 -75.73
N TYR A 136 46.77 -55.95 -74.46
CA TYR A 136 45.52 -56.27 -73.77
C TYR A 136 45.42 -55.54 -72.43
N ASP A 137 44.50 -54.57 -72.36
CA ASP A 137 44.20 -53.76 -71.17
C ASP A 137 42.98 -54.32 -70.42
N GLY A 138 42.83 -53.91 -69.16
CA GLY A 138 41.65 -54.25 -68.38
C GLY A 138 41.75 -55.60 -67.66
N LEU A 139 42.98 -56.05 -67.41
CA LEU A 139 43.27 -57.33 -66.78
C LEU A 139 43.08 -57.23 -65.27
N CYS A 140 42.41 -58.23 -64.68
CA CYS A 140 42.33 -58.40 -63.23
C CYS A 140 43.55 -59.21 -62.74
N ALA A 141 43.75 -59.33 -61.43
CA ALA A 141 44.82 -60.16 -60.90
C ALA A 141 44.51 -61.65 -61.13
N ASP A 142 45.21 -62.26 -62.07
CA ASP A 142 45.08 -63.67 -62.42
C ASP A 142 46.29 -64.12 -63.24
N ILE A 143 46.35 -65.42 -63.53
CA ILE A 143 47.30 -66.02 -64.46
C ILE A 143 46.66 -66.04 -65.84
N TYR A 144 47.31 -65.40 -66.81
CA TYR A 144 46.87 -65.34 -68.19
C TYR A 144 47.77 -66.19 -69.08
N THR A 145 47.17 -66.81 -70.10
CA THR A 145 47.89 -67.50 -71.16
C THR A 145 47.55 -66.83 -72.48
N VAL A 146 48.57 -66.42 -73.23
CA VAL A 146 48.41 -65.94 -74.60
C VAL A 146 48.98 -66.93 -75.57
N THR A 147 48.22 -67.24 -76.61
CA THR A 147 48.65 -68.02 -77.75
C THR A 147 48.63 -67.12 -78.97
N VAL A 148 49.78 -66.95 -79.61
CA VAL A 148 49.88 -66.25 -80.89
C VAL A 148 49.80 -67.28 -82.01
N THR A 149 48.87 -67.08 -82.93
CA THR A 149 48.62 -67.97 -84.08
C THR A 149 48.87 -67.24 -85.38
N ASP A 150 49.64 -67.82 -86.29
CA ASP A 150 49.82 -67.26 -87.63
C ASP A 150 48.72 -67.70 -88.62
N ILE A 151 48.75 -67.18 -89.85
CA ILE A 151 47.73 -67.49 -90.87
C ILE A 151 47.74 -68.97 -91.32
N LEU A 152 48.83 -69.69 -91.09
CA LEU A 152 48.97 -71.12 -91.41
C LEU A 152 48.54 -72.01 -90.24
N GLY A 153 48.25 -71.44 -89.08
CA GLY A 153 47.84 -72.13 -87.86
C GLY A 153 49.00 -72.55 -86.97
N CYS A 154 50.21 -72.03 -87.19
CA CYS A 154 51.35 -72.25 -86.29
C CYS A 154 51.17 -71.42 -85.03
N GLN A 155 51.48 -72.00 -83.86
CA GLN A 155 51.15 -71.41 -82.57
C GLN A 155 52.34 -71.40 -81.63
N GLU A 156 52.48 -70.31 -80.87
CA GLU A 156 53.36 -70.24 -79.70
C GLU A 156 52.58 -69.66 -78.52
N SER A 157 52.84 -70.14 -77.30
CA SER A 157 52.12 -69.70 -76.11
C SER A 157 53.00 -69.41 -74.92
N GLU A 158 52.70 -68.32 -74.20
CA GLU A 158 53.37 -67.96 -72.96
C GLU A 158 52.36 -67.59 -71.87
N MET A 159 52.76 -67.80 -70.62
CA MET A 159 51.95 -67.50 -69.43
C MET A 159 52.58 -66.35 -68.64
N PHE A 160 51.74 -65.44 -68.15
CA PHE A 160 52.13 -64.31 -67.31
C PHE A 160 51.11 -64.10 -66.19
N ILE A 161 51.48 -63.32 -65.18
CA ILE A 161 50.67 -63.08 -63.98
C ILE A 161 50.49 -61.59 -63.81
N ILE A 162 49.24 -61.16 -63.68
CA ILE A 162 48.91 -59.83 -63.17
C ILE A 162 48.71 -59.97 -61.66
N THR A 163 49.45 -59.20 -60.87
CA THR A 163 49.31 -59.15 -59.40
C THR A 163 48.52 -57.91 -58.99
N GLU A 164 48.00 -57.91 -57.76
CA GLU A 164 47.39 -56.75 -57.11
C GLU A 164 47.94 -56.58 -55.69
N PRO A 165 47.84 -55.38 -55.08
CA PRO A 165 48.21 -55.15 -53.69
C PRO A 165 47.27 -55.85 -52.71
N ASP A 166 47.73 -56.02 -51.46
CA ASP A 166 46.88 -56.52 -50.36
C ASP A 166 45.68 -55.59 -50.10
N GLU A 167 44.55 -56.14 -49.64
CA GLU A 167 43.37 -55.36 -49.28
C GLU A 167 43.67 -54.36 -48.15
N LEU A 168 43.25 -53.09 -48.30
CA LEU A 168 43.27 -52.12 -47.21
C LEU A 168 42.29 -52.56 -46.11
N ILE A 169 42.80 -52.72 -44.90
CA ILE A 169 42.01 -53.01 -43.69
C ILE A 169 42.41 -52.05 -42.57
N TYR A 170 41.53 -51.84 -41.59
CA TYR A 170 41.84 -51.01 -40.43
C TYR A 170 41.29 -51.56 -39.12
N THR A 171 41.94 -51.18 -38.02
CA THR A 171 41.37 -51.22 -36.66
C THR A 171 41.27 -49.80 -36.12
N ARG A 172 40.38 -49.60 -35.13
CA ARG A 172 40.09 -48.29 -34.54
C ARG A 172 40.19 -48.33 -33.03
N ASN A 173 40.66 -47.22 -32.45
CA ASN A 173 40.57 -46.92 -31.02
C ASN A 173 39.92 -45.54 -30.83
N THR A 174 39.15 -45.39 -29.75
CA THR A 174 38.51 -44.12 -29.40
C THR A 174 38.62 -43.89 -27.90
N GLU A 175 39.01 -42.69 -27.49
CA GLU A 175 38.94 -42.22 -26.11
C GLU A 175 37.92 -41.09 -26.00
N ALA A 176 37.08 -41.14 -24.97
CA ALA A 176 36.06 -40.12 -24.74
C ALA A 176 36.70 -38.78 -24.34
N ALA A 177 36.03 -37.67 -24.65
CA ALA A 177 36.44 -36.35 -24.18
C ALA A 177 36.45 -36.30 -22.64
N SER A 178 37.38 -35.55 -22.05
CA SER A 178 37.54 -35.51 -20.58
C SER A 178 36.35 -34.86 -19.88
N CYS A 179 35.74 -33.85 -20.52
CA CYS A 179 34.60 -33.11 -20.03
C CYS A 179 33.56 -32.89 -21.13
N PHE A 180 32.31 -32.65 -20.71
CA PHE A 180 31.25 -32.25 -21.62
C PHE A 180 31.63 -30.98 -22.38
N GLY A 181 31.63 -31.05 -23.72
CA GLY A 181 31.94 -29.94 -24.61
C GLY A 181 33.43 -29.64 -24.80
N TYR A 182 34.34 -30.54 -24.40
CA TYR A 182 35.77 -30.39 -24.65
C TYR A 182 36.17 -31.06 -25.97
N ASP A 183 37.24 -30.57 -26.60
CA ASP A 183 37.77 -31.03 -27.90
C ASP A 183 38.95 -32.00 -27.79
N ASP A 184 39.09 -32.64 -26.63
CA ASP A 184 40.20 -33.53 -26.31
C ASP A 184 39.87 -35.03 -26.43
N GLY A 185 38.69 -35.37 -26.97
CA GLY A 185 38.36 -36.74 -27.30
C GLY A 185 39.22 -37.24 -28.46
N GLU A 186 39.65 -38.50 -28.41
CA GLU A 186 40.62 -39.07 -29.34
C GLU A 186 39.99 -40.12 -30.25
N ALA A 187 40.31 -40.06 -31.55
CA ALA A 187 40.03 -41.12 -32.50
C ALA A 187 41.32 -41.50 -33.24
N THR A 188 41.74 -42.77 -33.14
CA THR A 188 42.97 -43.28 -33.75
C THR A 188 42.67 -44.46 -34.69
N ILE A 189 43.18 -44.40 -35.92
CA ILE A 189 43.01 -45.43 -36.95
C ILE A 189 44.34 -46.12 -37.29
N PHE A 190 44.37 -47.44 -37.25
CA PHE A 190 45.55 -48.24 -37.62
C PHE A 190 45.26 -49.00 -38.93
N VAL A 191 45.97 -48.66 -40.01
CA VAL A 191 45.73 -49.20 -41.36
C VAL A 191 46.82 -50.20 -41.76
N GLN A 192 46.41 -51.29 -42.43
CA GLN A 192 47.28 -52.32 -43.01
C GLN A 192 46.81 -52.65 -44.44
N GLY A 193 47.69 -53.18 -45.28
CA GLY A 193 47.41 -53.49 -46.70
C GLY A 193 47.64 -52.31 -47.65
N GLY A 194 47.30 -52.45 -48.93
CA GLY A 194 47.59 -51.44 -49.95
C GLY A 194 49.08 -51.12 -50.10
N ILE A 195 49.39 -49.93 -50.62
CA ILE A 195 50.77 -49.48 -50.87
C ILE A 195 51.08 -48.23 -50.05
N THR A 196 52.06 -48.33 -49.14
CA THR A 196 52.52 -47.20 -48.31
C THR A 196 53.29 -46.14 -49.11
N PRO A 197 53.27 -44.84 -48.73
CA PRO A 197 52.68 -44.27 -47.52
C PRO A 197 51.16 -44.03 -47.58
N TYR A 198 50.51 -43.92 -46.42
CA TYR A 198 49.08 -43.59 -46.34
C TYR A 198 48.85 -42.08 -46.12
N THR A 199 47.74 -41.57 -46.67
CA THR A 199 47.24 -40.21 -46.45
C THR A 199 45.91 -40.28 -45.70
N TYR A 200 45.81 -39.59 -44.57
CA TYR A 200 44.59 -39.54 -43.75
C TYR A 200 43.82 -38.26 -44.05
N LEU A 201 42.51 -38.38 -44.30
CA LEU A 201 41.62 -37.27 -44.59
C LEU A 201 40.49 -37.26 -43.57
N TRP A 202 40.71 -36.53 -42.48
CA TRP A 202 39.67 -36.30 -41.48
C TRP A 202 38.75 -35.13 -41.87
N PRO A 203 37.48 -35.11 -41.43
CA PRO A 203 36.53 -34.03 -41.78
C PRO A 203 36.97 -32.63 -41.33
N ASN A 204 37.79 -32.54 -40.28
CA ASN A 204 38.36 -31.31 -39.73
C ASN A 204 39.70 -30.91 -40.39
N GLY A 205 40.18 -31.66 -41.38
CA GLY A 205 41.44 -31.40 -42.08
C GLY A 205 42.69 -31.95 -41.39
N HIS A 206 42.53 -32.79 -40.36
CA HIS A 206 43.65 -33.52 -39.76
C HIS A 206 44.23 -34.54 -40.74
N ASP A 207 45.55 -34.74 -40.71
CA ASP A 207 46.31 -35.52 -41.72
C ASP A 207 47.16 -36.66 -41.14
N THR A 208 46.98 -36.98 -39.86
CA THR A 208 47.66 -38.09 -39.17
C THR A 208 46.70 -39.21 -38.78
N GLU A 209 47.26 -40.31 -38.26
CA GLU A 209 46.51 -41.49 -37.77
C GLU A 209 45.57 -41.21 -36.58
N THR A 210 45.86 -40.15 -35.81
CA THR A 210 45.11 -39.77 -34.60
C THR A 210 44.51 -38.39 -34.79
N MET A 211 43.24 -38.23 -34.44
CA MET A 211 42.53 -36.95 -34.41
C MET A 211 42.03 -36.66 -32.99
N LEU A 212 42.25 -35.43 -32.52
CA LEU A 212 41.56 -34.88 -31.34
C LEU A 212 40.40 -33.99 -31.79
N ASN A 213 39.23 -34.17 -31.19
CA ASN A 213 38.04 -33.36 -31.48
C ASN A 213 36.96 -33.48 -30.40
N TYR A 214 35.90 -32.67 -30.55
CA TYR A 214 34.68 -32.77 -29.73
C TYR A 214 34.01 -34.14 -29.89
N ALA A 215 33.17 -34.52 -28.93
CA ALA A 215 32.29 -35.67 -29.10
C ALA A 215 31.43 -35.57 -30.36
N GLY A 216 31.24 -36.70 -31.03
CA GLY A 216 30.55 -36.75 -32.31
C GLY A 216 30.93 -37.93 -33.18
N ASN A 217 30.30 -37.97 -34.35
CA ASN A 217 30.54 -39.00 -35.35
C ASN A 217 31.48 -38.48 -36.43
N TYR A 218 32.56 -39.19 -36.68
CA TYR A 218 33.57 -38.82 -37.66
C TYR A 218 33.83 -39.94 -38.63
N THR A 219 34.01 -39.60 -39.90
CA THR A 219 34.41 -40.55 -40.94
C THR A 219 35.74 -40.10 -41.52
N VAL A 220 36.77 -40.92 -41.38
CA VAL A 220 38.07 -40.71 -42.03
C VAL A 220 38.11 -41.44 -43.35
N THR A 221 38.67 -40.81 -44.38
CA THR A 221 39.07 -41.50 -45.60
C THR A 221 40.58 -41.68 -45.57
N VAL A 222 41.07 -42.91 -45.69
CA VAL A 222 42.49 -43.19 -45.84
C VAL A 222 42.77 -43.59 -47.27
N LEU A 223 43.77 -42.95 -47.87
CA LEU A 223 44.28 -43.25 -49.20
C LEU A 223 45.67 -43.88 -49.09
N ASP A 224 45.96 -44.85 -49.93
CA ASP A 224 47.31 -45.36 -50.12
C ASP A 224 48.06 -44.58 -51.24
N ASP A 225 49.30 -44.94 -51.55
CA ASP A 225 50.15 -44.25 -52.54
C ASP A 225 49.59 -44.35 -53.98
N HIS A 226 48.69 -45.30 -54.24
CA HIS A 226 48.02 -45.50 -55.52
C HIS A 226 46.58 -44.96 -55.53
N GLU A 227 46.23 -44.13 -54.55
CA GLU A 227 44.91 -43.50 -54.37
C GLU A 227 43.77 -44.50 -54.10
N CYS A 228 44.09 -45.72 -53.67
CA CYS A 228 43.12 -46.71 -53.21
C CYS A 228 42.55 -46.27 -51.85
N ARG A 229 41.23 -46.38 -51.66
CA ARG A 229 40.54 -45.75 -50.52
C ARG A 229 39.90 -46.77 -49.59
N ILE A 230 39.97 -46.48 -48.29
CA ILE A 230 39.13 -47.09 -47.25
C ILE A 230 38.53 -46.01 -46.36
N THR A 231 37.30 -46.23 -45.89
CA THR A 231 36.61 -45.31 -44.97
C THR A 231 36.38 -45.97 -43.61
N GLY A 232 36.68 -45.24 -42.54
CA GLY A 232 36.43 -45.66 -41.17
C GLY A 232 35.54 -44.69 -40.42
N ASP A 233 34.52 -45.22 -39.73
CA ASP A 233 33.63 -44.43 -38.87
C ASP A 233 34.05 -44.50 -37.40
N PHE A 234 33.91 -43.39 -36.68
CA PHE A 234 34.28 -43.22 -35.28
C PHE A 234 33.14 -42.54 -34.54
N ILE A 235 32.97 -42.88 -33.26
CA ILE A 235 32.08 -42.19 -32.35
C ILE A 235 32.94 -41.81 -31.15
N ILE A 236 33.19 -40.51 -30.99
CA ILE A 236 33.81 -39.95 -29.78
C ILE A 236 32.68 -39.64 -28.82
N GLU A 237 32.70 -40.26 -27.64
CA GLU A 237 31.73 -40.02 -26.57
C GLU A 237 32.21 -38.91 -25.63
N GLU A 238 31.30 -38.32 -24.86
CA GLU A 238 31.60 -37.38 -23.76
C GLU A 238 30.72 -37.72 -22.55
N PRO A 239 31.12 -37.36 -21.32
CA PRO A 239 30.25 -37.49 -20.16
C PRO A 239 29.04 -36.55 -20.26
N GLU A 240 27.96 -36.85 -19.53
CA GLU A 240 26.84 -35.91 -19.38
C GLU A 240 27.30 -34.60 -18.73
N ALA A 241 26.68 -33.47 -19.04
CA ALA A 241 26.98 -32.21 -18.36
C ALA A 241 26.67 -32.30 -16.85
N ILE A 242 27.52 -31.69 -16.01
CA ILE A 242 27.24 -31.59 -14.57
C ILE A 242 25.99 -30.73 -14.36
N TYR A 243 24.95 -31.34 -13.80
CA TYR A 243 23.70 -30.70 -13.43
C TYR A 243 23.60 -30.61 -11.91
N VAL A 244 23.55 -29.38 -11.40
CA VAL A 244 23.39 -29.09 -9.98
C VAL A 244 21.93 -28.74 -9.72
N LEU A 245 21.30 -29.39 -8.73
CA LEU A 245 19.90 -29.14 -8.42
C LEU A 245 19.68 -27.67 -8.02
N PRO A 246 18.56 -27.05 -8.45
CA PRO A 246 18.25 -25.66 -8.14
C PRO A 246 18.25 -25.40 -6.63
N ILE A 247 18.87 -24.30 -6.23
CA ILE A 247 18.97 -23.86 -4.85
C ILE A 247 18.01 -22.69 -4.69
N GLY A 248 17.05 -22.83 -3.78
CA GLY A 248 16.08 -21.77 -3.53
C GLY A 248 16.71 -20.60 -2.76
N ASN A 249 16.31 -19.38 -3.09
CA ASN A 249 16.64 -18.20 -2.31
C ASN A 249 16.05 -18.32 -0.89
N ARG A 250 16.71 -17.63 0.06
CA ARG A 250 16.27 -17.56 1.46
C ARG A 250 16.14 -16.12 1.89
N THR A 251 15.23 -15.89 2.83
CA THR A 251 15.10 -14.61 3.52
C THR A 251 15.27 -14.89 5.00
N LEU A 252 16.20 -14.16 5.62
CA LEU A 252 16.57 -14.29 7.02
C LEU A 252 16.32 -12.98 7.75
N CYS A 253 16.06 -13.11 9.03
CA CYS A 253 16.12 -12.02 9.98
C CYS A 253 17.55 -11.89 10.49
N GLN A 254 17.94 -10.70 10.92
CA GLN A 254 19.30 -10.47 11.43
C GLN A 254 19.63 -11.45 12.57
N GLY A 255 20.79 -12.11 12.46
CA GLY A 255 21.25 -13.10 13.44
C GLY A 255 20.71 -14.53 13.25
N GLN A 256 19.83 -14.78 12.27
CA GLN A 256 19.41 -16.13 11.91
C GLN A 256 20.44 -16.83 11.02
N MET A 257 20.37 -18.16 10.99
CA MET A 257 21.18 -19.00 10.10
C MET A 257 20.29 -19.70 9.08
N ALA A 258 20.79 -19.87 7.85
CA ALA A 258 20.17 -20.68 6.81
C ALA A 258 21.11 -21.80 6.39
N THR A 259 20.53 -22.96 6.09
CA THR A 259 21.27 -24.06 5.45
C THR A 259 20.96 -24.08 3.96
N LEU A 260 22.00 -23.95 3.15
CA LEU A 260 21.98 -24.19 1.71
C LEU A 260 22.39 -25.65 1.48
N THR A 261 21.55 -26.44 0.81
CA THR A 261 21.84 -27.85 0.51
C THR A 261 21.47 -28.14 -0.93
N THR A 262 22.33 -28.86 -1.62
CA THR A 262 22.08 -29.28 -3.00
C THR A 262 22.72 -30.64 -3.30
N GLN A 263 22.46 -31.16 -4.50
CA GLN A 263 23.10 -32.36 -5.04
C GLN A 263 23.47 -32.09 -6.50
N ALA A 264 24.46 -32.82 -6.99
CA ALA A 264 24.89 -32.79 -8.39
C ALA A 264 24.74 -34.18 -9.03
N THR A 265 24.41 -34.19 -10.31
CA THR A 265 24.33 -35.37 -11.19
C THR A 265 25.03 -35.08 -12.52
N GLY A 266 25.33 -36.10 -13.33
CA GLY A 266 26.11 -35.92 -14.56
C GLY A 266 27.60 -35.74 -14.29
N GLY A 267 28.40 -35.52 -15.33
CA GLY A 267 29.86 -35.55 -15.25
C GLY A 267 30.39 -36.91 -14.79
N THR A 268 31.60 -36.91 -14.26
CA THR A 268 32.19 -38.10 -13.64
C THR A 268 31.86 -38.16 -12.15
N PRO A 269 31.52 -39.32 -11.56
CA PRO A 269 31.29 -39.44 -10.13
C PRO A 269 32.44 -38.88 -9.26
N TYR A 270 32.09 -38.51 -8.02
CA TYR A 270 32.88 -37.72 -7.06
C TYR A 270 32.91 -36.23 -7.38
N TYR A 271 32.21 -35.45 -6.56
CA TYR A 271 32.03 -34.02 -6.74
C TYR A 271 32.63 -33.24 -5.57
N ASP A 272 33.35 -32.17 -5.89
CA ASP A 272 33.74 -31.10 -4.97
C ASP A 272 32.79 -29.92 -5.14
N PHE A 273 32.19 -29.47 -4.03
CA PHE A 273 31.20 -28.40 -4.02
C PHE A 273 31.87 -27.14 -3.48
N HIS A 274 32.20 -26.18 -4.34
CA HIS A 274 32.89 -24.96 -3.97
C HIS A 274 31.93 -23.76 -3.95
N TRP A 275 31.67 -23.23 -2.76
CA TRP A 275 30.84 -22.04 -2.54
C TRP A 275 31.71 -20.80 -2.42
N THR A 276 31.29 -19.71 -3.05
CA THR A 276 31.88 -18.37 -2.96
C THR A 276 30.79 -17.34 -2.64
N GLY A 277 30.90 -16.68 -1.49
CA GLY A 277 30.02 -15.56 -1.14
C GLY A 277 30.52 -14.25 -1.75
N THR A 278 29.63 -13.29 -1.97
CA THR A 278 30.00 -11.90 -2.36
C THR A 278 30.82 -11.17 -1.29
N ASP A 279 30.86 -11.71 -0.07
CA ASP A 279 31.72 -11.33 1.05
C ASP A 279 33.12 -11.99 1.00
N ASN A 280 33.46 -12.69 -0.10
CA ASN A 280 34.67 -13.49 -0.30
C ASN A 280 34.81 -14.68 0.66
N THR A 281 33.73 -15.17 1.25
CA THR A 281 33.77 -16.43 2.00
C THR A 281 33.84 -17.62 1.05
N GLU A 282 34.67 -18.61 1.40
CA GLU A 282 34.83 -19.85 0.65
C GLU A 282 34.45 -21.06 1.52
N TYR A 283 33.74 -22.02 0.95
CA TYR A 283 33.32 -23.22 1.67
C TYR A 283 33.18 -24.45 0.77
N HIS A 284 33.60 -25.62 1.27
CA HIS A 284 33.60 -26.88 0.55
C HIS A 284 32.66 -27.91 1.19
N SER A 285 31.45 -28.05 0.64
CA SER A 285 30.46 -29.07 1.05
C SER A 285 29.19 -28.97 0.22
N ASN A 286 28.45 -30.06 0.10
CA ASN A 286 27.10 -30.06 -0.47
C ASN A 286 26.03 -29.46 0.48
N GLN A 287 26.41 -29.19 1.74
CA GLN A 287 25.60 -28.51 2.74
C GLN A 287 26.41 -27.38 3.39
N TYR A 288 25.96 -26.13 3.21
CA TYR A 288 26.60 -24.92 3.74
C TYR A 288 25.64 -24.16 4.67
N GLU A 289 26.05 -23.94 5.91
CA GLU A 289 25.32 -23.12 6.88
C GLU A 289 25.86 -21.69 6.88
N VAL A 290 24.99 -20.73 6.61
CA VAL A 290 25.33 -19.32 6.41
C VAL A 290 24.56 -18.41 7.36
N SER A 291 25.22 -17.35 7.81
CA SER A 291 24.67 -16.33 8.70
C SER A 291 25.14 -14.93 8.27
N PRO A 292 24.78 -14.47 7.06
CA PRO A 292 25.27 -13.19 6.57
C PRO A 292 24.65 -12.02 7.36
N GLU A 293 25.43 -10.95 7.55
CA GLU A 293 24.95 -9.70 8.17
C GLU A 293 24.17 -8.82 7.19
N GLU A 294 24.46 -8.95 5.90
CA GLU A 294 23.85 -8.20 4.80
C GLU A 294 23.31 -9.15 3.73
N THR A 295 22.51 -8.65 2.79
CA THR A 295 22.06 -9.47 1.66
C THR A 295 23.25 -9.95 0.82
N THR A 296 23.53 -11.25 0.87
CA THR A 296 24.69 -11.88 0.26
C THR A 296 24.26 -12.89 -0.80
N THR A 297 24.94 -12.87 -1.95
CA THR A 297 24.76 -13.88 -2.99
C THR A 297 25.84 -14.93 -2.87
N TYR A 298 25.44 -16.19 -2.72
CA TYR A 298 26.34 -17.35 -2.68
C TYR A 298 26.35 -18.02 -4.05
N THR A 299 27.52 -18.11 -4.65
CA THR A 299 27.77 -18.74 -5.95
C THR A 299 28.41 -20.10 -5.72
N LEU A 300 27.79 -21.17 -6.22
CA LEU A 300 28.30 -22.53 -6.18
C LEU A 300 28.85 -22.94 -7.55
N VAL A 301 30.06 -23.48 -7.55
CA VAL A 301 30.63 -24.24 -8.67
C VAL A 301 30.92 -25.65 -8.19
N VAL A 302 30.42 -26.64 -8.92
CA VAL A 302 30.70 -28.05 -8.63
C VAL A 302 31.73 -28.58 -9.61
N THR A 303 32.79 -29.19 -9.09
CA THR A 303 33.84 -29.81 -9.91
C THR A 303 33.80 -31.31 -9.73
N ASP A 304 33.91 -32.08 -10.81
CA ASP A 304 33.98 -33.54 -10.73
C ASP A 304 35.40 -34.08 -10.53
N SER A 305 35.55 -35.42 -10.50
CA SER A 305 36.88 -36.06 -10.34
C SER A 305 37.84 -35.89 -11.51
N HIS A 306 37.34 -35.52 -12.70
CA HIS A 306 38.17 -35.19 -13.86
C HIS A 306 38.47 -33.68 -13.96
N GLY A 307 38.01 -32.88 -13.00
CA GLY A 307 38.25 -31.44 -12.98
C GLY A 307 37.25 -30.63 -13.82
N CYS A 308 36.18 -31.25 -14.30
CA CYS A 308 35.13 -30.58 -15.06
C CYS A 308 34.26 -29.74 -14.14
N SER A 309 34.03 -28.47 -14.49
CA SER A 309 33.24 -27.54 -13.66
C SER A 309 31.82 -27.37 -14.21
N SER A 310 30.84 -27.32 -13.31
CA SER A 310 29.47 -26.93 -13.64
C SER A 310 29.39 -25.44 -13.99
N THR A 311 28.31 -25.04 -14.65
CA THR A 311 27.94 -23.61 -14.69
C THR A 311 27.69 -23.10 -13.27
N PRO A 312 28.09 -21.86 -12.93
CA PRO A 312 27.84 -21.29 -11.61
C PRO A 312 26.33 -21.21 -11.30
N ILE A 313 25.94 -21.60 -10.08
CA ILE A 313 24.57 -21.46 -9.58
C ILE A 313 24.55 -20.50 -8.39
N ASN A 314 23.60 -19.58 -8.40
CA ASN A 314 23.48 -18.57 -7.36
C ASN A 314 22.30 -18.87 -6.43
N SER A 315 22.51 -18.66 -5.13
CA SER A 315 21.46 -18.57 -4.13
C SER A 315 21.58 -17.22 -3.41
N VAL A 316 20.51 -16.44 -3.40
CA VAL A 316 20.48 -15.16 -2.69
C VAL A 316 19.90 -15.38 -1.30
N VAL A 317 20.67 -14.98 -0.28
CA VAL A 317 20.20 -14.93 1.10
C VAL A 317 19.96 -13.47 1.45
N THR A 318 18.69 -13.09 1.45
CA THR A 318 18.25 -11.72 1.78
C THR A 318 18.17 -11.56 3.29
N VAL A 319 18.83 -10.55 3.84
CA VAL A 319 18.74 -10.20 5.26
C VAL A 319 17.83 -8.99 5.38
N HIS A 320 16.81 -9.10 6.25
CA HIS A 320 15.95 -7.96 6.57
C HIS A 320 16.74 -6.84 7.28
N PRO A 321 16.46 -5.57 6.98
CA PRO A 321 17.11 -4.43 7.65
C PRO A 321 16.79 -4.41 9.15
N ASP A 322 17.62 -3.70 9.92
CA ASP A 322 17.46 -3.51 11.36
C ASP A 322 16.08 -2.89 11.67
N LEU A 323 15.45 -3.34 12.76
CA LEU A 323 14.19 -2.78 13.23
C LEU A 323 14.45 -1.45 13.96
N GLU A 324 13.81 -0.36 13.54
CA GLU A 324 14.01 0.96 14.13
C GLU A 324 12.69 1.69 14.42
N ILE A 325 12.65 2.42 15.55
CA ILE A 325 11.61 3.43 15.83
C ILE A 325 12.16 4.77 15.34
N LEU A 326 11.56 5.32 14.28
CA LEU A 326 11.99 6.58 13.68
C LEU A 326 11.58 7.78 14.54
N SER A 327 10.35 7.74 15.08
CA SER A 327 9.86 8.78 15.97
C SER A 327 8.74 8.27 16.87
N VAL A 328 8.71 8.78 18.10
CA VAL A 328 7.53 8.73 18.98
C VAL A 328 7.07 10.16 19.22
N THR A 329 5.89 10.50 18.71
CA THR A 329 5.31 11.83 18.84
C THR A 329 3.96 11.76 19.54
N THR A 330 3.53 12.88 20.11
CA THR A 330 2.21 12.98 20.73
C THR A 330 1.49 14.22 20.24
N SER A 331 0.16 14.13 20.11
CA SER A 331 -0.67 15.27 19.76
C SER A 331 -0.63 16.36 20.83
N ASN A 332 -0.57 15.97 22.11
CA ASN A 332 -0.51 16.84 23.29
C ASN A 332 0.45 16.25 24.32
N ASP A 333 1.60 16.88 24.53
CA ASP A 333 2.61 16.46 25.52
C ASP A 333 2.29 16.90 26.96
N THR A 334 1.23 17.69 27.12
CA THR A 334 0.74 18.24 28.38
C THR A 334 -0.78 18.12 28.44
N VAL A 335 -1.30 17.40 29.44
CA VAL A 335 -2.74 17.13 29.62
C VAL A 335 -3.15 17.33 31.09
N CYS A 336 -4.46 17.41 31.36
CA CYS A 336 -5.00 17.38 32.72
C CYS A 336 -5.14 15.93 33.21
N PRO A 337 -5.32 15.69 34.53
CA PRO A 337 -5.40 14.33 35.05
C PRO A 337 -6.60 13.60 34.45
N GLY A 338 -6.33 12.45 33.80
CA GLY A 338 -7.35 11.64 33.15
C GLY A 338 -7.74 12.08 31.73
N ASP A 339 -7.16 13.16 31.19
CA ASP A 339 -7.38 13.57 29.80
C ASP A 339 -6.60 12.67 28.82
N PRO A 340 -7.13 12.45 27.60
CA PRO A 340 -6.47 11.62 26.60
C PRO A 340 -5.25 12.32 25.98
N ALA A 341 -4.14 11.60 25.88
CA ALA A 341 -3.02 11.94 24.99
C ALA A 341 -2.89 10.87 23.90
N ILE A 342 -2.83 11.29 22.63
CA ILE A 342 -2.64 10.38 21.49
C ILE A 342 -1.15 10.27 21.21
N VAL A 343 -0.64 9.06 21.12
CA VAL A 343 0.76 8.75 20.80
C VAL A 343 0.81 8.12 19.41
N HIS A 344 1.68 8.68 18.56
CA HIS A 344 2.02 8.20 17.24
C HIS A 344 3.43 7.64 17.27
N VAL A 345 3.59 6.44 16.72
CA VAL A 345 4.89 5.77 16.58
C VAL A 345 5.12 5.50 15.11
N ASP A 346 6.21 6.04 14.57
CA ASP A 346 6.70 5.77 13.22
C ASP A 346 7.83 4.74 13.30
N VAL A 347 7.73 3.70 12.46
CA VAL A 347 8.60 2.52 12.51
C VAL A 347 9.10 2.17 11.11
N GLU A 348 10.33 1.68 11.01
CA GLU A 348 10.91 1.17 9.78
C GLU A 348 11.73 -0.09 10.05
N GLY A 349 12.01 -0.84 8.98
CA GLY A 349 12.90 -1.99 9.03
C GLY A 349 12.23 -3.28 9.51
N GLY A 350 13.04 -4.23 9.95
CA GLY A 350 12.63 -5.61 10.19
C GLY A 350 12.03 -6.25 8.94
N ASN A 351 11.02 -7.11 9.12
CA ASN A 351 10.32 -7.75 8.01
C ASN A 351 9.30 -6.86 7.25
N GLY A 352 9.23 -5.55 7.56
CA GLY A 352 8.24 -4.64 6.98
C GLY A 352 6.83 -4.76 7.60
N GLY A 353 6.69 -5.46 8.72
CA GLY A 353 5.45 -5.58 9.50
C GLY A 353 4.59 -6.81 9.18
N PRO A 354 3.51 -7.06 9.94
CA PRO A 354 2.97 -6.26 11.05
C PRO A 354 3.89 -6.24 12.28
N TYR A 355 3.99 -5.07 12.91
CA TYR A 355 4.79 -4.87 14.12
C TYR A 355 3.94 -5.03 15.38
N PHE A 356 4.53 -5.58 16.43
CA PHE A 356 3.95 -5.68 17.76
C PHE A 356 4.55 -4.60 18.65
N MET A 357 3.73 -3.61 19.03
CA MET A 357 4.09 -2.62 20.03
C MET A 357 3.50 -3.00 21.37
N THR A 358 4.33 -3.03 22.40
CA THR A 358 3.93 -3.29 23.78
C THR A 358 4.34 -2.13 24.67
N LEU A 359 3.45 -1.77 25.59
CA LEU A 359 3.75 -0.82 26.66
C LEU A 359 4.48 -1.51 27.81
N GLN A 360 5.05 -0.70 28.71
CA GLN A 360 5.76 -1.14 29.92
C GLN A 360 4.97 -2.08 30.86
N ASP A 361 3.64 -2.10 30.76
CA ASP A 361 2.74 -2.99 31.52
C ASP A 361 2.43 -4.31 30.80
N GLY A 362 2.99 -4.51 29.59
CA GLY A 362 2.75 -5.66 28.72
C GLY A 362 1.53 -5.52 27.81
N THR A 363 0.83 -4.38 27.83
CA THR A 363 -0.33 -4.14 26.96
C THR A 363 0.10 -3.97 25.51
N VAL A 364 -0.51 -4.72 24.59
CA VAL A 364 -0.27 -4.58 23.14
C VAL A 364 -1.11 -3.42 22.59
N VAL A 365 -0.48 -2.50 21.88
CA VAL A 365 -1.11 -1.29 21.34
C VAL A 365 -0.88 -1.13 19.83
N PRO A 366 -1.82 -0.57 19.07
CA PRO A 366 -1.60 -0.13 17.68
C PRO A 366 -0.95 1.26 17.62
N SER A 367 -0.56 1.73 16.44
CA SER A 367 -0.17 3.14 16.20
C SER A 367 -1.21 3.79 15.27
N PRO A 368 -1.81 4.94 15.62
CA PRO A 368 -1.70 5.60 16.92
C PRO A 368 -2.51 4.88 18.02
N PHE A 369 -2.16 5.15 19.29
CA PHE A 369 -2.93 4.74 20.47
C PHE A 369 -3.18 5.91 21.43
N THR A 370 -4.07 5.72 22.41
CA THR A 370 -4.46 6.76 23.38
C THR A 370 -4.15 6.31 24.80
N VAL A 371 -3.57 7.20 25.59
CA VAL A 371 -3.29 7.00 27.02
C VAL A 371 -4.03 8.04 27.87
N TYR A 372 -4.33 7.69 29.13
CA TYR A 372 -5.08 8.52 30.08
C TYR A 372 -4.32 8.64 31.41
N PRO A 373 -3.23 9.43 31.48
CA PRO A 373 -2.42 9.53 32.68
C PRO A 373 -3.08 10.41 33.76
N ASP A 374 -3.13 9.91 35.00
CA ASP A 374 -3.52 10.71 36.18
C ASP A 374 -2.37 11.55 36.75
N THR A 375 -1.13 11.17 36.44
CA THR A 375 0.11 11.84 36.88
C THR A 375 1.13 11.82 35.75
N THR A 376 2.10 12.74 35.77
CA THR A 376 3.16 12.79 34.76
C THR A 376 3.84 11.43 34.64
N THR A 377 3.66 10.78 33.49
CA THR A 377 4.06 9.39 33.27
C THR A 377 4.92 9.30 32.02
N LEU A 378 6.05 8.61 32.16
CA LEU A 378 6.89 8.21 31.03
C LEU A 378 6.38 6.86 30.52
N TYR A 379 5.99 6.78 29.26
CA TYR A 379 5.55 5.55 28.62
C TYR A 379 6.72 4.97 27.82
N TYR A 380 7.18 3.76 28.17
CA TYR A 380 8.09 2.99 27.32
C TYR A 380 7.30 2.15 26.33
N ILE A 381 7.72 2.20 25.06
CA ILE A 381 7.18 1.42 23.95
C ILE A 381 8.27 0.46 23.48
N THR A 382 8.01 -0.84 23.59
CA THR A 382 8.85 -1.89 23.03
C THR A 382 8.25 -2.34 21.70
N LEU A 383 9.05 -2.31 20.64
CA LEU A 383 8.69 -2.73 19.30
C LEU A 383 9.35 -4.07 18.98
N GLU A 384 8.55 -5.02 18.54
CA GLU A 384 8.95 -6.33 18.04
C GLU A 384 8.37 -6.56 16.65
N ASP A 385 9.08 -7.33 15.82
CA ASP A 385 8.57 -7.80 14.53
C ASP A 385 8.30 -9.31 14.56
N MET A 386 7.75 -9.87 13.48
CA MET A 386 7.54 -11.33 13.37
C MET A 386 8.75 -12.08 12.83
N CYS A 387 9.87 -11.39 12.66
CA CYS A 387 11.11 -11.93 12.14
C CYS A 387 12.00 -12.43 13.31
N GLY A 388 11.79 -11.91 14.51
CA GLY A 388 12.66 -12.20 15.66
C GLY A 388 13.97 -11.41 15.60
N THR A 389 13.96 -10.26 14.91
CA THR A 389 15.00 -9.24 15.13
C THR A 389 14.99 -8.80 16.59
N PRO A 390 16.12 -8.35 17.15
CA PRO A 390 16.14 -7.79 18.51
C PRO A 390 15.09 -6.69 18.68
N SER A 391 14.39 -6.67 19.82
CA SER A 391 13.40 -5.64 20.10
C SER A 391 14.06 -4.29 20.34
N VAL A 392 13.42 -3.22 19.87
CA VAL A 392 13.85 -1.85 20.10
C VAL A 392 12.88 -1.14 21.02
N VAL A 393 13.39 -0.21 21.83
CA VAL A 393 12.60 0.49 22.85
C VAL A 393 12.80 1.98 22.69
N ASP A 394 11.71 2.73 22.74
CA ASP A 394 11.71 4.19 22.84
C ASP A 394 10.67 4.64 23.89
N SER A 395 10.64 5.93 24.23
CA SER A 395 9.74 6.45 25.26
C SER A 395 9.21 7.83 24.95
N VAL A 396 8.01 8.11 25.48
CA VAL A 396 7.40 9.44 25.42
C VAL A 396 6.92 9.86 26.82
N LEU A 397 7.26 11.10 27.21
CA LEU A 397 6.82 11.68 28.47
C LEU A 397 5.54 12.47 28.25
N ILE A 398 4.47 12.09 28.95
CA ILE A 398 3.22 12.87 28.99
C ILE A 398 3.17 13.62 30.32
N ASN A 399 3.21 14.95 30.26
CA ASN A 399 3.15 15.81 31.43
C ASN A 399 1.71 15.99 31.88
N VAL A 400 1.43 15.67 33.15
CA VAL A 400 0.11 15.94 33.74
C VAL A 400 0.21 17.16 34.64
N ARG A 401 -0.59 18.17 34.35
CA ARG A 401 -0.70 19.37 35.19
C ARG A 401 -1.83 19.19 36.18
N SER A 402 -1.61 19.54 37.44
CA SER A 402 -2.65 19.47 38.46
C SER A 402 -3.81 20.41 38.12
N VAL A 403 -5.03 19.97 38.41
CA VAL A 403 -6.21 20.84 38.41
C VAL A 403 -6.03 21.94 39.47
N PRO A 404 -6.51 23.17 39.21
CA PRO A 404 -6.47 24.23 40.22
C PRO A 404 -7.38 23.90 41.41
N GLY A 405 -7.00 24.38 42.58
CA GLY A 405 -7.90 24.41 43.73
C GLY A 405 -9.12 25.31 43.48
N ASN A 406 -10.22 25.03 44.17
CA ASN A 406 -11.49 25.77 44.05
C ASN A 406 -12.22 25.89 45.40
N VAL A 407 -11.46 26.10 46.47
CA VAL A 407 -12.00 26.17 47.83
C VAL A 407 -12.37 27.61 48.13
N PHE A 408 -13.64 27.84 48.42
CA PHE A 408 -14.14 29.18 48.71
C PHE A 408 -15.02 29.26 49.97
N THR A 409 -15.12 30.48 50.49
CA THR A 409 -15.95 30.87 51.64
C THR A 409 -16.71 32.16 51.35
N ALA A 410 -17.76 32.45 52.10
CA ALA A 410 -18.39 33.77 52.18
C ALA A 410 -18.14 34.38 53.57
N ASP A 411 -18.15 35.71 53.65
CA ASP A 411 -18.05 36.46 54.91
C ASP A 411 -19.28 36.26 55.81
N ASP A 412 -20.46 36.43 55.23
CA ASP A 412 -21.76 36.18 55.85
C ASP A 412 -22.60 35.27 54.95
N VAL A 413 -23.40 34.40 55.58
CA VAL A 413 -24.21 33.39 54.89
C VAL A 413 -25.71 33.58 55.05
N ASN A 414 -26.13 34.58 55.84
CA ASN A 414 -27.54 34.89 56.02
C ASN A 414 -27.80 36.36 56.35
N GLY A 415 -28.98 36.86 55.98
CA GLY A 415 -29.41 38.23 56.25
C GLY A 415 -30.76 38.58 55.63
N CYS A 416 -31.14 39.85 55.70
CA CYS A 416 -32.39 40.39 55.17
C CYS A 416 -32.16 41.09 53.81
N PRO A 417 -33.13 41.10 52.89
CA PRO A 417 -33.03 41.84 51.64
C PRO A 417 -32.92 43.37 51.86
N PRO A 418 -32.08 44.08 51.08
CA PRO A 418 -31.04 43.56 50.20
C PRO A 418 -29.84 43.01 51.00
N PHE A 419 -29.46 41.75 50.78
CA PHE A 419 -28.36 41.08 51.47
C PHE A 419 -27.09 41.04 50.61
N VAL A 420 -25.95 41.47 51.14
CA VAL A 420 -24.66 41.47 50.43
C VAL A 420 -23.76 40.37 51.00
N ALA A 421 -23.28 39.46 50.15
CA ALA A 421 -22.28 38.46 50.50
C ALA A 421 -20.98 38.67 49.71
N HIS A 422 -19.84 38.66 50.39
CA HIS A 422 -18.51 38.70 49.78
C HIS A 422 -17.90 37.30 49.74
N PHE A 423 -17.50 36.86 48.56
CA PHE A 423 -16.91 35.55 48.32
C PHE A 423 -15.39 35.65 48.23
N ASN A 424 -14.70 34.69 48.85
CA ASN A 424 -13.25 34.61 48.84
C ASN A 424 -12.79 33.20 48.45
N GLU A 425 -12.02 33.10 47.37
CA GLU A 425 -11.34 31.88 46.94
C GLU A 425 -9.96 31.80 47.61
N THR A 426 -9.71 30.69 48.30
CA THR A 426 -8.63 30.55 49.29
C THR A 426 -7.49 29.64 48.86
N THR A 427 -7.52 29.09 47.64
CA THR A 427 -6.50 28.11 47.24
C THR A 427 -5.20 28.79 46.79
N PRO A 428 -4.05 28.15 47.07
CA PRO A 428 -2.73 28.71 46.74
C PRO A 428 -2.41 28.65 45.25
N ASP A 429 -3.05 27.74 44.51
CA ASP A 429 -2.85 27.59 43.07
C ASP A 429 -3.55 28.75 42.33
N MET A 430 -2.82 29.46 41.48
CA MET A 430 -3.41 30.52 40.68
C MET A 430 -4.25 29.93 39.55
N GLY A 431 -5.58 29.97 39.71
CA GLY A 431 -6.49 29.95 38.56
C GLY A 431 -6.26 31.18 37.69
N GLN A 432 -6.35 31.00 36.37
CA GLN A 432 -6.32 32.08 35.39
C GLN A 432 -7.68 32.75 35.25
N THR A 433 -8.74 31.94 35.22
CA THR A 433 -10.11 32.43 35.08
C THR A 433 -11.01 31.83 36.13
N TYR A 434 -11.95 32.64 36.59
CA TYR A 434 -12.97 32.29 37.58
C TYR A 434 -14.34 32.47 36.95
N LEU A 435 -15.28 31.60 37.26
CA LEU A 435 -16.69 31.75 36.92
C LEU A 435 -17.55 31.38 38.12
N TRP A 436 -18.11 32.40 38.74
CA TRP A 436 -19.06 32.29 39.83
C TRP A 436 -20.49 32.29 39.30
N ARG A 437 -21.36 31.47 39.89
CA ARG A 437 -22.82 31.58 39.73
C ARG A 437 -23.46 31.55 41.12
N PHE A 438 -24.29 32.53 41.42
CA PHE A 438 -24.79 32.76 42.79
C PHE A 438 -26.14 32.09 43.07
N GLY A 439 -26.80 31.53 42.06
CA GLY A 439 -28.06 30.79 42.23
C GLY A 439 -29.34 31.61 41.96
N ASP A 440 -29.18 32.87 41.55
CA ASP A 440 -30.25 33.84 41.24
C ASP A 440 -30.05 34.49 39.85
N ASP A 441 -29.48 33.72 38.91
CA ASP A 441 -29.02 34.16 37.58
C ASP A 441 -27.84 35.18 37.59
N GLY A 442 -27.37 35.60 38.77
CA GLY A 442 -26.15 36.39 38.93
C GLY A 442 -24.87 35.57 38.70
N TYR A 443 -23.86 36.21 38.09
CA TYR A 443 -22.53 35.63 37.88
C TYR A 443 -21.41 36.66 38.01
N SER A 444 -20.19 36.19 38.26
CA SER A 444 -18.98 37.03 38.25
C SER A 444 -17.77 36.26 37.74
N THR A 445 -16.78 36.99 37.20
CA THR A 445 -15.50 36.43 36.76
C THR A 445 -14.31 36.88 37.62
N ASP A 446 -14.56 37.69 38.64
CA ASP A 446 -13.51 38.12 39.57
C ASP A 446 -13.08 36.96 40.47
N LYS A 447 -11.83 36.97 40.92
CA LYS A 447 -11.33 35.97 41.88
C LYS A 447 -12.15 35.98 43.18
N ASN A 448 -12.40 37.18 43.72
CA ASN A 448 -13.09 37.41 44.99
C ASN A 448 -14.21 38.45 44.81
N PRO A 449 -15.38 38.03 44.29
CA PRO A 449 -16.50 38.94 44.03
C PRO A 449 -17.35 39.20 45.28
N TYR A 450 -18.22 40.19 45.19
CA TYR A 450 -19.40 40.33 46.06
C TYR A 450 -20.67 40.18 45.23
N HIS A 451 -21.76 39.77 45.86
CA HIS A 451 -23.08 39.66 45.21
C HIS A 451 -24.18 40.16 46.14
N ILE A 452 -25.23 40.76 45.54
CA ILE A 452 -26.37 41.32 46.26
C ILE A 452 -27.61 40.48 45.95
N TYR A 453 -28.22 39.91 46.98
CA TYR A 453 -29.46 39.16 46.89
C TYR A 453 -30.63 40.07 47.28
N GLU A 454 -31.45 40.41 46.29
CA GLU A 454 -32.59 41.33 46.41
C GLU A 454 -33.87 40.65 46.90
N GLU A 455 -33.98 39.34 46.70
CA GLU A 455 -35.18 38.56 47.03
C GLU A 455 -34.90 37.55 48.15
N PRO A 456 -35.91 37.21 48.97
CA PRO A 456 -35.77 36.15 49.96
C PRO A 456 -35.68 34.77 49.29
N GLY A 457 -34.77 33.93 49.78
CA GLY A 457 -34.49 32.65 49.14
C GLY A 457 -33.31 31.90 49.75
N ILE A 458 -33.13 30.66 49.31
CA ILE A 458 -31.95 29.85 49.62
C ILE A 458 -31.19 29.64 48.32
N TYR A 459 -29.95 30.10 48.29
CA TYR A 459 -29.15 30.17 47.08
C TYR A 459 -27.96 29.20 47.12
N THR A 460 -27.76 28.50 46.01
CA THR A 460 -26.66 27.56 45.81
C THR A 460 -25.57 28.24 45.00
N VAL A 461 -24.35 28.24 45.52
CA VAL A 461 -23.22 28.94 44.89
C VAL A 461 -22.32 27.93 44.19
N PHE A 462 -21.99 28.24 42.94
CA PHE A 462 -21.11 27.45 42.07
C PHE A 462 -19.88 28.26 41.71
N LEU A 463 -18.71 27.62 41.75
CA LEU A 463 -17.44 28.16 41.31
C LEU A 463 -16.78 27.20 40.33
N GLU A 464 -16.41 27.70 39.16
CA GLU A 464 -15.52 27.06 38.21
C GLU A 464 -14.20 27.83 38.12
N VAL A 465 -13.07 27.12 38.24
CA VAL A 465 -11.71 27.66 38.16
C VAL A 465 -10.96 26.93 37.05
N MET A 466 -10.32 27.69 36.15
CA MET A 466 -9.47 27.14 35.09
C MET A 466 -8.04 27.68 35.24
N ASN A 467 -7.04 26.82 35.12
CA ASN A 467 -5.62 27.23 35.17
C ASN A 467 -5.08 27.66 33.79
N ASP A 468 -3.81 28.09 33.74
CA ASP A 468 -3.08 28.48 32.51
C ASP A 468 -3.01 27.41 31.42
N PHE A 469 -3.16 26.14 31.79
CA PHE A 469 -3.06 25.01 30.88
C PHE A 469 -4.44 24.48 30.45
N GLY A 470 -5.52 25.17 30.85
CA GLY A 470 -6.90 24.79 30.49
C GLY A 470 -7.55 23.74 31.38
N CYS A 471 -6.89 23.31 32.48
CA CYS A 471 -7.50 22.35 33.41
C CYS A 471 -8.55 23.03 34.26
N VAL A 472 -9.77 22.48 34.25
CA VAL A 472 -10.95 23.03 34.91
C VAL A 472 -11.27 22.24 36.18
N SER A 473 -11.65 22.96 37.24
CA SER A 473 -12.14 22.39 38.49
C SER A 473 -13.42 23.12 38.92
N THR A 474 -14.48 22.39 39.23
CA THR A 474 -15.78 22.95 39.62
C THR A 474 -16.16 22.56 41.04
N ARG A 475 -16.77 23.47 41.79
CA ARG A 475 -17.32 23.22 43.12
C ARG A 475 -18.68 23.88 43.27
N THR A 476 -19.63 23.11 43.77
CA THR A 476 -20.97 23.58 44.14
C THR A 476 -21.13 23.46 45.65
N VAL A 477 -21.61 24.52 46.30
CA VAL A 477 -22.03 24.48 47.70
C VAL A 477 -23.53 24.76 47.74
N GLU A 478 -24.30 23.70 47.94
CA GLU A 478 -25.76 23.76 48.03
C GLU A 478 -26.21 24.56 49.25
N ASN A 479 -27.25 25.39 49.08
CA ASN A 479 -27.88 26.17 50.14
C ASN A 479 -26.90 27.04 50.94
N MET A 480 -25.89 27.61 50.26
CA MET A 480 -24.83 28.36 50.91
C MET A 480 -25.30 29.69 51.51
N ILE A 481 -26.19 30.41 50.81
CA ILE A 481 -26.70 31.70 51.26
C ILE A 481 -28.20 31.58 51.56
N GLN A 482 -28.63 32.09 52.71
CA GLN A 482 -30.04 32.15 53.12
C GLN A 482 -30.48 33.60 53.36
N VAL A 483 -31.35 34.11 52.49
CA VAL A 483 -31.94 35.44 52.63
C VAL A 483 -33.34 35.31 53.22
N TYR A 484 -33.56 35.94 54.37
CA TYR A 484 -34.81 35.84 55.12
C TYR A 484 -35.94 36.67 54.48
N GLN A 485 -37.19 36.23 54.64
CA GLN A 485 -38.36 37.03 54.28
C GLN A 485 -38.39 38.30 55.16
N GLY A 486 -38.46 39.48 54.54
CA GLY A 486 -38.65 40.76 55.25
C GLY A 486 -40.13 41.07 55.50
N PRO A 487 -40.46 41.86 56.54
CA PRO A 487 -41.84 42.30 56.78
C PRO A 487 -42.26 43.36 55.76
N THR A 488 -43.56 43.48 55.49
CA THR A 488 -44.13 44.64 54.80
C THR A 488 -45.02 45.40 55.78
N SER A 489 -44.64 46.62 56.11
CA SER A 489 -45.34 47.49 57.05
C SER A 489 -46.52 48.20 56.38
N LEU A 490 -47.67 48.24 57.05
CA LEU A 490 -48.85 48.96 56.59
C LEU A 490 -49.84 49.19 57.74
N PHE A 491 -50.49 50.36 57.79
CA PHE A 491 -51.59 50.59 58.73
C PHE A 491 -52.62 51.62 58.25
N GLU A 492 -53.76 51.62 58.93
CA GLU A 492 -54.89 52.55 58.81
C GLU A 492 -55.15 53.26 60.14
N ALA A 493 -55.67 54.50 60.10
CA ALA A 493 -56.08 55.27 61.27
C ALA A 493 -57.53 55.76 61.10
N SER A 494 -58.35 55.61 62.13
CA SER A 494 -59.78 55.96 62.08
C SER A 494 -60.26 56.61 63.37
N PRO A 495 -60.85 57.83 63.32
CA PRO A 495 -60.84 58.77 62.18
C PRO A 495 -59.49 59.51 62.05
N GLU A 496 -59.10 59.91 60.83
CA GLU A 496 -57.84 60.64 60.58
C GLU A 496 -57.90 62.13 61.03
N ILE A 497 -59.10 62.69 61.19
CA ILE A 497 -59.36 64.05 61.68
C ILE A 497 -60.29 63.97 62.88
N VAL A 498 -59.86 64.52 64.02
CA VAL A 498 -60.60 64.51 65.29
C VAL A 498 -60.76 65.92 65.87
N SER A 499 -61.73 66.09 66.77
CA SER A 499 -61.93 67.36 67.49
C SER A 499 -61.33 67.30 68.90
N MET A 500 -61.09 68.44 69.53
CA MET A 500 -60.66 68.50 70.93
C MET A 500 -61.69 67.94 71.92
N LEU A 501 -62.96 67.86 71.53
CA LEU A 501 -64.02 67.26 72.34
C LEU A 501 -64.02 65.73 72.25
N ASP A 502 -63.59 65.18 71.11
CA ASP A 502 -63.44 63.74 70.86
C ASP A 502 -62.17 63.47 70.05
N SER A 503 -61.04 63.30 70.75
CA SER A 503 -59.68 63.26 70.20
C SER A 503 -59.03 61.86 70.18
N GLU A 504 -59.82 60.81 70.34
CA GLU A 504 -59.36 59.41 70.29
C GLU A 504 -59.33 58.87 68.85
N VAL A 505 -58.21 58.26 68.46
CA VAL A 505 -57.99 57.64 67.15
C VAL A 505 -57.62 56.17 67.33
N GLU A 506 -58.23 55.30 66.54
CA GLU A 506 -57.90 53.86 66.48
C GLU A 506 -56.96 53.57 65.31
N PHE A 507 -55.88 52.84 65.57
CA PHE A 507 -54.91 52.42 64.57
C PHE A 507 -55.02 50.91 64.31
N ILE A 508 -55.20 50.55 63.05
CA ILE A 508 -55.36 49.16 62.61
C ILE A 508 -54.15 48.77 61.76
N ASN A 509 -53.41 47.79 62.23
CA ASN A 509 -52.24 47.24 61.57
C ASN A 509 -52.64 46.26 60.46
N HIS A 510 -52.09 46.49 59.27
CA HIS A 510 -52.22 45.64 58.08
C HIS A 510 -50.87 45.09 57.60
N SER A 511 -49.82 45.21 58.43
CA SER A 511 -48.49 44.69 58.12
C SER A 511 -48.54 43.17 57.96
N VAL A 512 -47.74 42.66 57.03
CA VAL A 512 -47.56 41.22 56.78
C VAL A 512 -46.12 40.81 57.07
N ASP A 513 -45.93 39.53 57.37
CA ASP A 513 -44.62 38.91 57.61
C ASP A 513 -43.79 39.58 58.72
N ALA A 514 -44.44 40.05 59.80
CA ALA A 514 -43.80 40.67 60.96
C ALA A 514 -44.23 39.99 62.27
N ASP A 515 -43.30 39.89 63.22
CA ASP A 515 -43.53 39.29 64.54
C ASP A 515 -43.78 40.34 65.63
N SER A 516 -43.28 41.56 65.44
CA SER A 516 -43.35 42.66 66.40
C SER A 516 -43.63 44.00 65.73
N TYR A 517 -44.27 44.90 66.49
CA TYR A 517 -44.78 46.17 65.99
C TYR A 517 -44.45 47.29 66.98
N TYR A 518 -43.84 48.36 66.49
CA TYR A 518 -43.47 49.53 67.27
C TYR A 518 -44.17 50.76 66.69
N TRP A 519 -45.05 51.36 67.49
CA TRP A 519 -45.80 52.55 67.13
C TRP A 519 -45.21 53.78 67.79
N PHE A 520 -45.14 54.88 67.05
CA PHE A 520 -44.79 56.21 67.56
C PHE A 520 -45.86 57.20 67.08
N PHE A 521 -46.58 57.88 67.98
CA PHE A 521 -47.78 58.65 67.61
C PHE A 521 -47.54 60.13 67.24
N GLY A 522 -46.28 60.58 67.28
CA GLY A 522 -45.89 61.95 66.91
C GLY A 522 -46.04 63.00 68.01
N ASP A 523 -46.63 62.66 69.15
CA ASP A 523 -46.80 63.54 70.33
C ASP A 523 -45.86 63.17 71.50
N GLY A 524 -44.94 62.24 71.26
CA GLY A 524 -44.00 61.71 72.24
C GLY A 524 -44.45 60.40 72.90
N ASP A 525 -45.66 59.91 72.61
CA ASP A 525 -46.14 58.62 73.08
C ASP A 525 -45.90 57.49 72.06
N SER A 526 -45.93 56.23 72.52
CA SER A 526 -45.62 55.04 71.74
C SER A 526 -46.41 53.81 72.18
N SER A 527 -46.46 52.79 71.32
CA SER A 527 -47.15 51.53 71.66
C SER A 527 -46.45 50.30 71.08
N LEU A 528 -46.66 49.16 71.74
CA LEU A 528 -46.24 47.84 71.28
C LEU A 528 -47.44 46.92 70.97
N PHE A 529 -48.67 47.45 71.09
CA PHE A 529 -49.87 46.68 70.76
C PHE A 529 -50.02 46.56 69.24
N VAL A 530 -50.64 45.45 68.80
CA VAL A 530 -50.89 45.22 67.37
C VAL A 530 -51.80 46.32 66.79
N ASN A 531 -52.92 46.63 67.46
CA ASN A 531 -53.86 47.69 67.07
C ASN A 531 -54.09 48.63 68.26
N PRO A 532 -53.31 49.71 68.41
CA PRO A 532 -53.46 50.63 69.53
C PRO A 532 -54.56 51.67 69.29
N ARG A 533 -55.03 52.28 70.38
CA ARG A 533 -55.82 53.51 70.36
C ARG A 533 -55.04 54.60 71.06
N HIS A 534 -55.10 55.82 70.55
CA HIS A 534 -54.39 56.97 71.12
C HIS A 534 -55.28 58.20 71.20
N LYS A 535 -55.13 58.98 72.27
CA LYS A 535 -55.91 60.20 72.49
C LYS A 535 -55.01 61.42 72.54
N TYR A 536 -55.25 62.36 71.62
CA TYR A 536 -54.46 63.59 71.52
C TYR A 536 -54.95 64.66 72.50
N THR A 537 -54.01 65.37 73.14
CA THR A 537 -54.32 66.36 74.20
C THR A 537 -54.15 67.81 73.78
N THR A 538 -53.50 68.06 72.63
CA THR A 538 -53.35 69.40 72.06
C THR A 538 -53.80 69.39 70.60
N ILE A 539 -54.19 70.57 70.12
CA ILE A 539 -54.44 70.77 68.68
C ILE A 539 -53.12 70.70 67.91
N GLY A 540 -53.13 70.09 66.73
CA GLY A 540 -51.94 69.91 65.92
C GLY A 540 -52.08 68.84 64.84
N GLU A 541 -51.01 68.68 64.06
CA GLU A 541 -50.80 67.59 63.12
C GLU A 541 -49.72 66.66 63.70
N TYR A 542 -49.97 65.35 63.70
CA TYR A 542 -49.10 64.35 64.31
C TYR A 542 -48.70 63.30 63.28
N GLU A 543 -47.39 63.08 63.13
CA GLU A 543 -46.85 62.02 62.28
C GLU A 543 -46.74 60.72 63.08
N VAL A 544 -47.52 59.72 62.66
CA VAL A 544 -47.57 58.40 63.25
C VAL A 544 -46.70 57.45 62.44
N ILE A 545 -45.80 56.74 63.11
CA ILE A 545 -44.85 55.79 62.52
C ILE A 545 -45.17 54.39 63.04
N LEU A 546 -45.24 53.41 62.14
CA LEU A 546 -45.27 51.99 62.45
C LEU A 546 -43.99 51.32 61.92
N VAL A 547 -43.23 50.69 62.82
CA VAL A 547 -42.11 49.81 62.46
C VAL A 547 -42.56 48.36 62.68
N ALA A 548 -42.54 47.55 61.62
CA ALA A 548 -42.82 46.13 61.65
C ALA A 548 -41.49 45.35 61.62
N GLU A 549 -41.31 44.35 62.48
CA GLU A 549 -40.04 43.64 62.65
C GLU A 549 -40.22 42.12 62.80
N THR A 550 -39.41 41.33 62.08
CA THR A 550 -39.39 39.85 62.17
C THR A 550 -38.49 39.34 63.31
N ALA A 551 -38.63 38.07 63.66
CA ALA A 551 -37.76 37.37 64.62
C ALA A 551 -36.27 37.33 64.21
N GLN A 552 -35.96 37.57 62.92
CA GLN A 552 -34.61 37.68 62.38
C GLN A 552 -34.12 39.14 62.29
N ASN A 553 -34.82 40.07 62.96
CA ASN A 553 -34.56 41.51 62.99
C ASN A 553 -34.64 42.21 61.62
N CYS A 554 -35.34 41.63 60.63
CA CYS A 554 -35.68 42.35 59.40
C CYS A 554 -36.77 43.37 59.74
N ARG A 555 -36.63 44.62 59.29
CA ARG A 555 -37.54 45.73 59.65
C ARG A 555 -38.05 46.45 58.41
N ASP A 556 -39.30 46.85 58.47
CA ASP A 556 -39.91 47.77 57.50
C ASP A 556 -40.73 48.85 58.23
N THR A 557 -40.86 50.04 57.64
CA THR A 557 -41.44 51.22 58.30
C THR A 557 -42.43 51.97 57.41
N THR A 558 -43.60 52.30 57.96
CA THR A 558 -44.66 53.10 57.32
C THR A 558 -45.05 54.29 58.19
N THR A 559 -45.46 55.41 57.56
CA THR A 559 -45.90 56.63 58.27
C THR A 559 -47.25 57.16 57.76
N ARG A 560 -48.03 57.83 58.63
CA ARG A 560 -49.29 58.56 58.31
C ARG A 560 -49.48 59.77 59.22
N THR A 561 -50.31 60.75 58.81
CA THR A 561 -50.57 62.00 59.56
C THR A 561 -51.99 62.06 60.15
N ILE A 562 -52.14 62.53 61.39
CA ILE A 562 -53.41 62.72 62.12
C ILE A 562 -53.62 64.19 62.51
N VAL A 563 -54.86 64.71 62.41
CA VAL A 563 -55.17 66.15 62.63
C VAL A 563 -56.20 66.37 63.75
N VAL A 564 -55.95 67.31 64.67
CA VAL A 564 -56.81 67.63 65.84
C VAL A 564 -57.27 69.11 65.84
N GLN A 565 -58.59 69.41 65.88
CA GLN A 565 -59.21 70.76 65.69
C GLN A 565 -60.31 71.16 66.74
N ASN A 566 -60.98 72.34 66.67
CA ASN A 566 -61.94 72.91 67.69
C ASN A 566 -63.37 73.30 67.12
N GLU A 567 -64.42 73.62 67.93
CA GLU A 567 -65.90 73.67 67.55
C GLU A 567 -66.73 74.98 67.92
N PHE A 568 -67.90 75.32 67.29
CA PHE A 568 -68.74 76.60 67.33
C PHE A 568 -70.16 76.52 68.02
N ALA A 569 -70.72 77.61 68.62
CA ALA A 569 -72.09 77.68 69.23
C ALA A 569 -72.80 79.09 69.35
N PHE A 570 -74.14 79.21 69.16
CA PHE A 570 -74.96 80.47 69.26
C PHE A 570 -76.32 80.31 70.01
N TYR A 571 -76.76 81.32 70.79
CA TYR A 571 -78.04 81.35 71.55
C TYR A 571 -78.66 82.77 71.68
N MET A 572 -80.01 82.89 71.67
CA MET A 572 -80.77 84.15 71.85
C MET A 572 -81.95 83.99 72.86
N PRO A 573 -82.18 84.95 73.78
CA PRO A 573 -83.33 84.95 74.70
C PRO A 573 -84.68 85.15 73.99
N THR A 574 -85.80 84.85 74.66
CA THR A 574 -87.16 84.96 74.07
C THR A 574 -88.07 85.99 74.74
N SER A 575 -87.70 86.51 75.91
CA SER A 575 -88.42 87.57 76.63
C SER A 575 -87.50 88.29 77.60
N PHE A 576 -87.78 89.57 77.90
CA PHE A 576 -87.05 90.34 78.89
C PHE A 576 -87.97 91.41 79.54
N THR A 577 -87.61 91.87 80.74
CA THR A 577 -88.45 92.71 81.62
C THR A 577 -87.67 93.94 82.07
N PRO A 578 -87.70 95.07 81.34
CA PRO A 578 -86.90 96.25 81.67
C PRO A 578 -87.48 97.04 82.86
N ASN A 579 -87.43 96.46 84.07
CA ASN A 579 -88.00 97.04 85.30
C ASN A 579 -86.93 97.66 86.23
N GLY A 580 -85.65 97.48 85.90
CA GLY A 580 -84.49 97.98 86.64
C GLY A 580 -84.10 97.17 87.86
N ASP A 581 -84.51 95.89 87.95
CA ASP A 581 -84.17 94.98 89.06
C ASP A 581 -82.81 94.28 88.91
N GLY A 582 -82.14 94.47 87.78
CA GLY A 582 -80.84 93.89 87.43
C GLY A 582 -80.93 92.52 86.75
N MET A 583 -82.12 91.96 86.54
CA MET A 583 -82.33 90.66 85.92
C MET A 583 -83.18 90.77 84.66
N ASN A 584 -82.62 90.29 83.53
CA ASN A 584 -83.31 90.32 82.23
C ASN A 584 -83.84 91.73 81.89
N ASP A 585 -83.13 92.77 82.31
CA ASP A 585 -83.45 94.16 81.97
C ASP A 585 -83.11 94.48 80.51
N CYS A 586 -82.27 93.66 79.87
CA CYS A 586 -81.83 93.86 78.50
C CYS A 586 -81.86 92.57 77.66
N PHE A 587 -81.87 92.76 76.35
CA PHE A 587 -81.94 91.72 75.34
C PHE A 587 -80.66 91.68 74.47
N ARG A 588 -79.96 90.54 74.44
CA ARG A 588 -78.75 90.28 73.61
C ARG A 588 -78.51 88.77 73.37
N PRO A 589 -77.74 88.36 72.33
CA PRO A 589 -77.29 86.98 72.14
C PRO A 589 -76.13 86.59 73.07
N CYS A 590 -75.87 85.29 73.18
CA CYS A 590 -74.65 84.73 73.77
C CYS A 590 -74.25 83.41 73.09
N GLY A 591 -72.97 83.02 73.15
CA GLY A 591 -72.42 81.86 72.43
C GLY A 591 -70.90 81.95 72.28
N ASN A 592 -70.26 80.95 71.66
CA ASN A 592 -68.83 80.93 71.37
C ASN A 592 -68.57 80.87 69.86
N GLY A 593 -67.63 81.70 69.39
CA GLY A 593 -67.27 81.80 67.98
C GLY A 593 -68.04 82.84 67.17
N ILE A 594 -68.73 83.81 67.81
CA ILE A 594 -69.35 84.97 67.16
C ILE A 594 -68.30 86.08 66.97
N ASP A 595 -68.00 86.50 65.74
CA ASP A 595 -67.08 87.63 65.49
C ASP A 595 -67.75 88.97 65.81
N LYS A 596 -67.22 89.66 66.84
CA LYS A 596 -67.69 90.97 67.29
C LYS A 596 -67.64 92.07 66.24
N ASN A 597 -66.79 91.94 65.20
CA ASN A 597 -66.61 92.99 64.19
C ASN A 597 -67.63 92.93 63.05
N THR A 598 -68.32 91.80 62.90
CA THR A 598 -69.32 91.59 61.83
C THR A 598 -70.74 91.46 62.38
N TYR A 599 -70.89 91.71 63.69
CA TYR A 599 -72.16 91.58 64.39
C TYR A 599 -73.10 92.76 64.14
N LYS A 600 -74.36 92.46 63.84
CA LYS A 600 -75.45 93.43 63.75
C LYS A 600 -76.74 92.85 64.32
N LEU A 601 -77.41 93.58 65.20
CA LEU A 601 -78.72 93.24 65.73
C LEU A 601 -79.68 94.40 65.48
N VAL A 602 -80.86 94.08 64.96
CA VAL A 602 -81.91 95.03 64.63
C VAL A 602 -83.22 94.52 65.22
N VAL A 603 -84.01 95.41 65.81
CA VAL A 603 -85.29 95.11 66.46
C VAL A 603 -86.39 96.04 65.94
N TYR A 604 -87.54 95.45 65.60
CA TYR A 604 -88.70 96.11 65.03
C TYR A 604 -89.93 95.98 65.92
N ASP A 605 -90.79 97.01 65.93
CA ASP A 605 -92.12 96.94 66.52
C ASP A 605 -93.08 96.06 65.70
N ARG A 606 -94.29 95.83 66.22
CA ARG A 606 -95.32 95.00 65.56
C ARG A 606 -95.83 95.55 64.22
N TRP A 607 -95.52 96.79 63.89
CA TRP A 607 -95.91 97.45 62.64
C TRP A 607 -94.73 97.52 61.65
N GLY A 608 -93.56 97.00 62.02
CA GLY A 608 -92.35 96.97 61.19
C GLY A 608 -91.51 98.24 61.28
N ASN A 609 -91.78 99.14 62.23
CA ASN A 609 -90.91 100.29 62.45
C ASN A 609 -89.68 99.86 63.25
N LEU A 610 -88.51 100.39 62.88
CA LEU A 610 -87.28 100.17 63.62
C LEU A 610 -87.39 100.82 65.01
N VAL A 611 -87.13 100.04 66.07
CA VAL A 611 -87.11 100.54 67.45
C VAL A 611 -85.73 100.45 68.11
N PHE A 612 -84.85 99.59 67.61
CA PHE A 612 -83.47 99.50 68.09
C PHE A 612 -82.56 98.86 67.06
N ASP A 613 -81.35 99.38 66.91
CA ASP A 613 -80.28 98.73 66.17
C ASP A 613 -78.94 98.89 66.88
N THR A 614 -78.07 97.91 66.69
CA THR A 614 -76.70 97.92 67.19
C THR A 614 -75.78 97.16 66.25
N GLU A 615 -74.53 97.62 66.17
CA GLU A 615 -73.40 96.87 65.58
C GLU A 615 -72.35 96.54 66.65
N ARG A 616 -72.72 96.68 67.92
CA ARG A 616 -71.84 96.43 69.07
C ARG A 616 -72.24 95.12 69.75
N PHE A 617 -71.24 94.25 69.92
CA PHE A 617 -71.35 93.01 70.68
C PHE A 617 -70.13 92.82 71.57
N ASP A 618 -70.39 92.39 72.80
CA ASP A 618 -69.35 92.02 73.77
C ASP A 618 -69.35 90.49 73.91
N PRO A 619 -68.37 89.78 73.33
CA PRO A 619 -68.32 88.31 73.36
C PRO A 619 -68.04 87.75 74.76
N ASP A 620 -67.46 88.56 75.65
CA ASP A 620 -67.08 88.13 77.00
C ASP A 620 -68.20 88.35 78.04
N ALA A 621 -69.29 89.02 77.64
CA ALA A 621 -70.40 89.33 78.52
C ALA A 621 -71.37 88.13 78.67
N PRO A 622 -71.96 87.91 79.87
CA PRO A 622 -72.98 86.88 80.09
C PRO A 622 -74.35 87.27 79.50
N CYS A 623 -75.19 86.27 79.18
CA CYS A 623 -76.41 86.42 78.35
C CYS A 623 -77.43 87.47 78.85
N ASP A 624 -77.46 87.73 80.15
CA ASP A 624 -78.35 88.66 80.85
C ASP A 624 -77.74 90.06 81.03
N ALA A 625 -76.51 90.27 80.58
CA ALA A 625 -75.80 91.54 80.81
C ALA A 625 -76.33 92.68 79.94
N CYS A 626 -76.63 93.80 80.58
CA CYS A 626 -76.96 95.09 79.95
C CYS A 626 -75.71 95.85 79.43
N THR A 627 -74.90 95.21 78.59
CA THR A 627 -73.69 95.83 77.99
C THR A 627 -74.01 96.73 76.81
N ASN A 628 -73.07 97.59 76.39
CA ASN A 628 -73.25 98.48 75.23
C ASN A 628 -73.59 97.66 73.97
N GLY A 629 -74.81 97.81 73.47
CA GLY A 629 -75.35 97.02 72.36
C GLY A 629 -76.45 96.04 72.76
N ALA A 630 -76.72 95.83 74.05
CA ALA A 630 -77.94 95.18 74.50
C ALA A 630 -79.13 96.15 74.45
N TRP A 631 -80.29 95.68 73.99
CA TRP A 631 -81.51 96.49 73.94
C TRP A 631 -82.20 96.51 75.30
N ASP A 632 -82.48 97.70 75.83
CA ASP A 632 -83.10 97.92 77.15
C ASP A 632 -84.62 98.17 77.09
N GLY A 633 -85.23 98.00 75.91
CA GLY A 633 -86.67 98.14 75.71
C GLY A 633 -87.17 99.57 75.49
N THR A 634 -86.29 100.57 75.45
CA THR A 634 -86.63 101.95 75.05
C THR A 634 -86.60 102.14 73.53
N ASP A 635 -87.29 103.17 73.03
CA ASP A 635 -87.18 103.59 71.63
C ASP A 635 -85.77 104.14 71.37
N ASN A 636 -85.07 103.56 70.40
CA ASN A 636 -83.68 103.83 70.04
C ASN A 636 -82.62 103.45 71.11
N GLY A 637 -82.99 102.65 72.13
CA GLY A 637 -82.05 102.12 73.13
C GLY A 637 -81.37 103.17 74.02
N SER A 638 -82.09 104.26 74.33
CA SER A 638 -81.58 105.35 75.14
C SER A 638 -81.53 104.99 76.63
N ARG A 639 -80.30 104.91 77.16
CA ARG A 639 -80.03 104.64 78.59
C ARG A 639 -80.28 105.84 79.51
N VAL A 640 -80.97 106.88 79.03
CA VAL A 640 -81.24 108.08 79.83
C VAL A 640 -82.42 107.80 80.76
N LYS A 641 -82.16 107.91 82.06
CA LYS A 641 -83.16 107.64 83.10
C LYS A 641 -84.34 108.61 82.99
N GLY A 642 -85.48 108.13 82.49
CA GLY A 642 -86.68 108.93 82.26
C GLY A 642 -87.32 108.74 80.87
N ASP A 643 -86.64 108.07 79.94
CA ASP A 643 -87.20 107.73 78.64
C ASP A 643 -88.29 106.65 78.78
N GLU A 644 -89.38 106.83 78.03
CA GLU A 644 -90.54 105.95 78.12
C GLU A 644 -90.21 104.59 77.47
N ILE A 645 -90.15 103.52 78.27
CA ILE A 645 -90.02 102.14 77.78
C ILE A 645 -91.10 101.91 76.74
N LEU A 646 -90.84 101.14 75.68
CA LEU A 646 -91.86 100.85 74.69
C LEU A 646 -93.03 100.04 75.30
N PRO A 647 -94.23 100.04 74.70
CA PRO A 647 -95.37 99.31 75.23
C PRO A 647 -95.11 97.80 75.32
N ASN A 648 -95.75 97.13 76.29
CA ASN A 648 -95.75 95.67 76.36
C ASN A 648 -96.24 95.10 75.03
N GLY A 649 -95.47 94.17 74.49
CA GLY A 649 -95.72 93.68 73.15
C GLY A 649 -94.66 92.72 72.66
N LEU A 650 -94.91 92.19 71.48
CA LEU A 650 -94.00 91.31 70.77
C LEU A 650 -93.23 92.13 69.74
N TYR A 651 -91.91 91.97 69.76
CA TYR A 651 -90.96 92.64 68.89
C TYR A 651 -90.20 91.58 68.07
N HIS A 652 -89.82 91.94 66.86
CA HIS A 652 -89.09 91.04 65.97
C HIS A 652 -87.64 91.45 65.93
N TRP A 653 -86.72 90.50 66.03
CA TRP A 653 -85.29 90.75 65.95
C TRP A 653 -84.65 89.99 64.80
N PHE A 654 -83.62 90.60 64.22
CA PHE A 654 -82.76 90.01 63.20
C PHE A 654 -81.31 90.24 63.62
N CYS A 655 -80.49 89.19 63.58
CA CYS A 655 -79.10 89.17 63.98
C CYS A 655 -78.24 88.61 62.85
N GLU A 656 -77.18 89.32 62.47
CA GLU A 656 -76.21 88.90 61.45
C GLU A 656 -74.81 88.92 62.05
N PHE A 657 -73.99 87.90 61.81
CA PHE A 657 -72.59 87.82 62.24
C PHE A 657 -71.81 86.74 61.47
N HIS A 658 -70.48 86.78 61.49
CA HIS A 658 -69.64 85.67 61.00
C HIS A 658 -69.10 84.83 62.16
N ASP A 659 -68.85 83.54 61.93
CA ASP A 659 -68.01 82.76 62.84
C ASP A 659 -66.51 83.04 62.65
N TRP A 660 -65.68 82.55 63.57
CA TRP A 660 -64.21 82.56 63.47
C TRP A 660 -63.63 81.90 62.19
N ASN A 661 -64.39 81.08 61.48
CA ASN A 661 -64.02 80.50 60.18
C ASN A 661 -64.48 81.37 59.00
N GLY A 662 -65.09 82.53 59.26
CA GLY A 662 -65.60 83.45 58.26
C GLY A 662 -66.92 83.02 57.62
N THR A 663 -67.67 82.10 58.25
CA THR A 663 -68.99 81.67 57.77
C THR A 663 -70.05 82.67 58.24
N LEU A 664 -70.86 83.21 57.33
CA LEU A 664 -71.95 84.15 57.65
C LEU A 664 -73.17 83.40 58.23
N TYR A 665 -73.68 83.89 59.37
CA TYR A 665 -74.92 83.45 59.98
C TYR A 665 -75.93 84.61 60.03
N GLN A 666 -77.19 84.29 59.72
CA GLN A 666 -78.32 85.22 59.76
C GLN A 666 -79.46 84.57 60.54
N GLU A 667 -79.67 85.04 61.76
CA GLU A 667 -80.64 84.50 62.71
C GLU A 667 -81.76 85.52 62.93
N GLN A 668 -82.99 85.05 63.11
CA GLN A 668 -84.13 85.93 63.36
C GLN A 668 -85.14 85.28 64.30
N GLY A 669 -85.89 86.10 65.02
CA GLY A 669 -86.88 85.60 65.95
C GLY A 669 -87.76 86.69 66.52
N THR A 670 -88.48 86.33 67.57
CA THR A 670 -89.36 87.23 68.32
C THR A 670 -88.90 87.32 69.76
N VAL A 671 -89.02 88.51 70.34
CA VAL A 671 -88.81 88.76 71.76
C VAL A 671 -90.05 89.44 72.34
N THR A 672 -90.49 88.98 73.50
CA THR A 672 -91.59 89.61 74.23
C THR A 672 -91.03 90.59 75.25
N LEU A 673 -91.40 91.88 75.14
CA LEU A 673 -91.10 92.91 76.14
C LEU A 673 -92.28 93.00 77.12
N ILE A 674 -91.97 92.84 78.40
CA ILE A 674 -92.95 92.86 79.49
C ILE A 674 -92.52 93.95 80.48
N ARG A 675 -93.33 95.01 80.69
CA ARG A 675 -93.15 95.95 81.80
C ARG A 675 -93.62 95.37 83.12
#